data_AF-A0A3A9SND8-F1
#
_entry.id   AF-A0A3A9SND8-F1
#
_cell.length_a   1.000
_cell.length_b   1.000
_cell.length_c   1.000
_cell.angle_alpha   90.00
_cell.angle_beta   90.00
_cell.angle_gamma   90.00
#
_symmetry.space_group_name_H-M   'P 1'
#
loop_
_entity.id
_entity.type
_entity.pdbx_description
1 polymer ?
#
loop_
_entity_poly.entity_id
_entity_poly.type
_entity_poly.pdbx_seq_one_letter_code
_entity_poly.pdbx_strand_id
1 'polypeptide(L)'
;MRDNSIKKTISKIAYFIVIFILTIIVLGHLAKGDHADMTAKMSEATLPIVTIKEDGRDINTMHGYISDVDVANIRGTVVPLGENRSLSFNINTYGEDVTDIGYEVRSVDGKGLVESVMLTDYKEDNDTVYADIQLKDLIDQNREYMLVVFMNTDIGKAKYYTRFIWTGADERYHVKDELDFVLGFSGATFDTAKAKEYSKYLETSTETDHATLSKINIHSTMDQITWGKIKDKISKHTEPEIYITDIHEQTGCYELKYRVSVKDGSTVSDYDIVEDFRVRYTSERMYLLDYQRSMDYVFDSDSYSITPNSIDLGISDPDIEFKESSSGSVFAFVNSGRLYSFNNTENKLAYLFGFYDSDNDDIRARWNRNSIKILSIDEAGNIKFAVSGYMNRGIHEGCTGIAVYDYNSSINAVEELVFIESNKSAEVITSYVDKLAYVSSNDIFYVMLDQNIYEVDLVDKTSKAVVEDIGSGTYKISKSKNVIAWQGDELTSLNVMNLNTRAITPVEANPGEYIIVLGFRGEDLVYGTVNLSDIRNDQMGNPIYAMYSMKIQDSEGNILEDYHPNGIYITGVDIRGDMIILSRAVKDAETDSYVPTYDDPITYTLPAEKGSNTVATVAEEGYEKVTRILTKSEVKVKEIRVLTPNLTLYEGDRNVPVSNDRDIEKNPLYYVYDIAGSEKTYSDAASAVIAAEQSSGVVVSDKNNYVWYKGNRKASNQIMDITRRAEEYEDMTSKNSAAVCIDLMLQFEGVNRNVEALISGGESVGQILDESLPNGKVIDLDGCSLDSILYYVNKETPVMAMLSNGESVLIIGFNEQNTVIVNPSTGNWYKYGMNDSKKLFEENGNHFITYLREE
;
A
#
# COMPACT_ATOMS: atom_id res chain seq x y z
N MET A 1 -34.60 57.97 -62.69
CA MET A 1 -33.45 58.00 -61.74
C MET A 1 -33.64 57.14 -60.48
N ARG A 2 -34.86 56.91 -59.96
CA ARG A 2 -35.10 56.06 -58.77
C ARG A 2 -34.83 54.56 -58.97
N ASP A 3 -35.07 54.03 -60.16
CA ASP A 3 -35.00 52.58 -60.43
C ASP A 3 -33.55 52.04 -60.55
N ASN A 4 -32.63 52.85 -61.11
CA ASN A 4 -31.20 52.52 -61.15
C ASN A 4 -30.53 52.61 -59.77
N SER A 5 -31.10 53.39 -58.83
CA SER A 5 -30.62 53.46 -57.44
C SER A 5 -30.94 52.19 -56.68
N ILE A 6 -32.17 51.66 -56.86
CA ILE A 6 -32.62 50.44 -56.17
C ILE A 6 -31.84 49.22 -56.68
N LYS A 7 -31.65 49.09 -58.00
CA LYS A 7 -30.81 48.01 -58.57
C LYS A 7 -29.37 48.07 -58.09
N LYS A 8 -28.77 49.26 -57.97
CA LYS A 8 -27.42 49.43 -57.40
C LYS A 8 -27.36 49.04 -55.92
N THR A 9 -28.38 49.38 -55.12
CA THR A 9 -28.43 49.01 -53.70
C THR A 9 -28.59 47.49 -53.54
N ILE A 10 -29.47 46.85 -54.32
CA ILE A 10 -29.66 45.39 -54.30
C ILE A 10 -28.38 44.67 -54.74
N SER A 11 -27.71 45.11 -55.80
CA SER A 11 -26.41 44.52 -56.20
C SER A 11 -25.32 44.69 -55.15
N LYS A 12 -25.30 45.82 -54.42
CA LYS A 12 -24.34 46.02 -53.31
C LYS A 12 -24.64 45.10 -52.13
N ILE A 13 -25.90 44.90 -51.78
CA ILE A 13 -26.31 43.98 -50.71
C ILE A 13 -25.98 42.54 -51.10
N ALA A 14 -26.31 42.12 -52.31
CA ALA A 14 -25.99 40.79 -52.81
C ALA A 14 -24.47 40.55 -52.85
N TYR A 15 -23.69 41.53 -53.31
CA TYR A 15 -22.23 41.46 -53.30
C TYR A 15 -21.67 41.38 -51.88
N PHE A 16 -22.24 42.13 -50.93
CA PHE A 16 -21.82 42.07 -49.52
C PHE A 16 -22.13 40.71 -48.89
N ILE A 17 -23.30 40.12 -49.17
CA ILE A 17 -23.67 38.78 -48.70
C ILE A 17 -22.74 37.73 -49.29
N VAL A 18 -22.43 37.82 -50.59
CA VAL A 18 -21.52 36.89 -51.25
C VAL A 18 -20.11 37.00 -50.67
N ILE A 19 -19.59 38.21 -50.44
CA ILE A 19 -18.32 38.42 -49.76
C ILE A 19 -18.37 37.88 -48.34
N PHE A 20 -19.44 38.13 -47.59
CA PHE A 20 -19.57 37.66 -46.22
C PHE A 20 -19.56 36.13 -46.14
N ILE A 21 -20.30 35.46 -47.03
CA ILE A 21 -20.29 33.99 -47.13
C ILE A 21 -18.91 33.47 -47.56
N LEU A 22 -18.28 34.10 -48.56
CA LEU A 22 -16.90 33.75 -48.96
C LEU A 22 -15.91 33.96 -47.82
N THR A 23 -16.08 35.01 -47.03
CA THR A 23 -15.21 35.32 -45.90
C THR A 23 -15.43 34.32 -44.77
N ILE A 24 -16.66 33.88 -44.51
CA ILE A 24 -16.96 32.78 -43.56
C ILE A 24 -16.39 31.46 -44.06
N ILE A 25 -16.49 31.15 -45.36
CA ILE A 25 -15.93 29.93 -45.93
C ILE A 25 -14.40 29.96 -45.86
N VAL A 26 -13.78 31.10 -46.19
CA VAL A 26 -12.32 31.28 -46.15
C VAL A 26 -11.81 31.31 -44.71
N LEU A 27 -12.49 31.99 -43.77
CA LEU A 27 -12.18 31.93 -42.34
C LEU A 27 -12.43 30.54 -41.77
N GLY A 28 -13.46 29.83 -42.22
CA GLY A 28 -13.72 28.44 -41.84
C GLY A 28 -12.69 27.45 -42.42
N HIS A 29 -12.09 27.78 -43.57
CA HIS A 29 -10.99 26.99 -44.14
C HIS A 29 -9.62 27.36 -43.54
N LEU A 30 -9.39 28.63 -43.20
CA LEU A 30 -8.18 29.12 -42.53
C LEU A 30 -8.17 28.76 -41.04
N ALA A 31 -9.33 28.74 -40.37
CA ALA A 31 -9.49 28.21 -39.01
C ALA A 31 -9.41 26.67 -38.97
N LYS A 32 -9.51 26.01 -40.15
CA LYS A 32 -9.17 24.59 -40.35
C LYS A 32 -7.69 24.39 -40.75
N GLY A 33 -6.89 25.44 -40.83
CA GLY A 33 -5.44 25.35 -40.91
C GLY A 33 -4.84 25.34 -39.51
N ASP A 34 -4.11 24.27 -39.20
CA ASP A 34 -3.39 23.93 -37.94
C ASP A 34 -4.15 23.31 -36.76
N HIS A 35 -5.45 23.09 -36.86
CA HIS A 35 -6.17 22.20 -35.93
C HIS A 35 -6.93 21.12 -36.71
N ALA A 36 -6.21 20.11 -37.20
CA ALA A 36 -6.79 18.78 -37.26
C ALA A 36 -7.31 18.43 -35.85
N ASP A 37 -8.35 17.62 -35.69
CA ASP A 37 -8.75 17.14 -34.36
C ASP A 37 -7.54 16.45 -33.70
N MET A 38 -6.76 17.19 -32.90
CA MET A 38 -5.55 16.72 -32.22
C MET A 38 -5.90 15.97 -30.93
N THR A 39 -7.07 15.34 -30.88
CA THR A 39 -7.53 14.59 -29.72
C THR A 39 -8.10 13.24 -30.15
N ALA A 40 -7.90 12.21 -29.33
CA ALA A 40 -8.40 10.87 -29.57
C ALA A 40 -8.91 10.22 -28.27
N LYS A 41 -9.75 9.20 -28.41
CA LYS A 41 -10.03 8.30 -27.29
C LYS A 41 -8.78 7.46 -26.98
N MET A 42 -8.64 7.04 -25.73
CA MET A 42 -7.65 6.03 -25.34
C MET A 42 -7.89 4.73 -26.13
N SER A 43 -6.82 4.08 -26.60
CA SER A 43 -6.92 2.80 -27.29
C SER A 43 -7.41 1.69 -26.35
N GLU A 44 -8.04 0.66 -26.91
CA GLU A 44 -8.47 -0.54 -26.19
C GLU A 44 -7.25 -1.35 -25.70
N ALA A 45 -7.47 -2.25 -24.75
CA ALA A 45 -6.43 -3.17 -24.29
C ALA A 45 -6.15 -4.24 -25.37
N THR A 46 -4.87 -4.55 -25.57
CA THR A 46 -4.35 -5.51 -26.55
C THR A 46 -3.58 -6.66 -25.92
N LEU A 47 -3.12 -6.52 -24.67
CA LEU A 47 -2.34 -7.59 -24.05
C LEU A 47 -3.21 -8.81 -23.70
N PRO A 48 -2.71 -10.02 -23.97
CA PRO A 48 -3.33 -11.26 -23.50
C PRO A 48 -3.41 -11.33 -21.97
N ILE A 49 -4.20 -12.29 -21.49
CA ILE A 49 -4.30 -12.64 -20.08
C ILE A 49 -3.89 -14.10 -19.89
N VAL A 50 -3.12 -14.38 -18.84
CA VAL A 50 -2.68 -15.74 -18.50
C VAL A 50 -3.35 -16.18 -17.20
N THR A 51 -4.06 -17.30 -17.20
CA THR A 51 -4.77 -17.80 -16.01
C THR A 51 -4.32 -19.23 -15.68
N ILE A 52 -3.97 -19.46 -14.41
CA ILE A 52 -3.56 -20.78 -13.92
C ILE A 52 -4.79 -21.69 -13.77
N LYS A 53 -4.62 -22.97 -14.10
CA LYS A 53 -5.64 -24.00 -13.90
C LYS A 53 -5.29 -24.87 -12.70
N GLU A 54 -6.15 -24.87 -11.69
CA GLU A 54 -6.00 -25.63 -10.45
C GLU A 54 -7.21 -26.55 -10.26
N ASP A 55 -7.03 -27.86 -10.37
CA ASP A 55 -8.10 -28.86 -10.28
C ASP A 55 -9.33 -28.55 -11.18
N GLY A 56 -9.07 -27.97 -12.36
CA GLY A 56 -10.09 -27.56 -13.33
C GLY A 56 -10.72 -26.18 -13.07
N ARG A 57 -10.28 -25.45 -12.04
CA ARG A 57 -10.70 -24.06 -11.75
C ARG A 57 -9.69 -23.07 -12.31
N ASP A 58 -10.19 -21.91 -12.70
CA ASP A 58 -9.36 -20.75 -13.01
C ASP A 58 -8.96 -20.05 -11.71
N ILE A 59 -7.65 -19.90 -11.50
CA ILE A 59 -7.08 -19.14 -10.40
C ILE A 59 -5.93 -18.27 -10.92
N ASN A 60 -5.55 -17.26 -10.15
CA ASN A 60 -4.35 -16.45 -10.37
C ASN A 60 -4.28 -15.92 -11.81
N THR A 61 -5.24 -15.07 -12.16
CA THR A 61 -5.21 -14.36 -13.45
C THR A 61 -4.08 -13.33 -13.45
N MET A 62 -3.17 -13.46 -14.41
CA MET A 62 -1.98 -12.62 -14.54
C MET A 62 -2.11 -11.67 -15.73
N HIS A 63 -1.66 -10.44 -15.53
CA HIS A 63 -1.62 -9.37 -16.54
C HIS A 63 -0.19 -9.21 -17.08
N GLY A 64 -0.09 -8.81 -18.35
CA GLY A 64 1.18 -8.77 -19.08
C GLY A 64 1.95 -7.47 -18.83
N TYR A 65 3.18 -7.58 -18.34
CA TYR A 65 4.07 -6.44 -18.18
C TYR A 65 4.98 -6.29 -19.40
N ILE A 66 5.05 -5.05 -19.92
CA ILE A 66 6.02 -4.61 -20.92
C ILE A 66 7.25 -3.98 -20.25
N SER A 67 7.05 -3.29 -19.11
CA SER A 67 8.15 -2.78 -18.30
C SER A 67 9.05 -3.91 -17.79
N ASP A 68 10.35 -3.63 -17.65
CA ASP A 68 11.30 -4.57 -17.04
C ASP A 68 11.22 -4.50 -15.51
N VAL A 69 10.08 -4.95 -14.97
CA VAL A 69 9.83 -4.97 -13.53
C VAL A 69 10.78 -5.95 -12.85
N ASP A 70 11.42 -5.48 -11.78
CA ASP A 70 12.28 -6.29 -10.94
C ASP A 70 11.44 -7.36 -10.24
N VAL A 71 11.79 -8.62 -10.50
CA VAL A 71 11.14 -9.81 -9.95
C VAL A 71 11.09 -9.77 -8.42
N ALA A 72 12.12 -9.20 -7.77
CA ALA A 72 12.17 -9.09 -6.31
C ALA A 72 11.06 -8.19 -5.73
N ASN A 73 10.50 -7.29 -6.54
CA ASN A 73 9.42 -6.39 -6.12
C ASN A 73 8.01 -6.98 -6.43
N ILE A 74 7.93 -8.11 -7.13
CA ILE A 74 6.65 -8.76 -7.46
C ILE A 74 6.33 -9.76 -6.37
N ARG A 75 5.43 -9.38 -5.46
CA ARG A 75 4.83 -10.35 -4.53
C ARG A 75 3.86 -11.27 -5.26
N GLY A 76 2.88 -10.71 -5.97
CA GLY A 76 1.94 -11.46 -6.81
C GLY A 76 1.23 -12.62 -6.10
N THR A 77 0.69 -13.53 -6.90
CA THR A 77 0.01 -14.74 -6.41
C THR A 77 0.97 -15.92 -6.21
N VAL A 78 0.50 -16.99 -5.60
CA VAL A 78 1.26 -18.24 -5.39
C VAL A 78 0.48 -19.47 -5.83
N VAL A 79 1.18 -20.46 -6.40
CA VAL A 79 0.61 -21.76 -6.78
C VAL A 79 1.36 -22.90 -6.07
N PRO A 80 0.68 -23.76 -5.28
CA PRO A 80 1.30 -24.94 -4.70
C PRO A 80 1.37 -26.08 -5.73
N LEU A 81 2.54 -26.67 -5.93
CA LEU A 81 2.79 -27.77 -6.86
C LEU A 81 2.95 -29.11 -6.13
N GLY A 82 2.35 -30.16 -6.69
CA GLY A 82 2.39 -31.51 -6.15
C GLY A 82 3.67 -32.27 -6.49
N GLU A 83 3.68 -33.60 -6.30
CA GLU A 83 4.87 -34.45 -6.49
C GLU A 83 5.47 -34.30 -7.90
N ASN A 84 4.62 -34.13 -8.91
CA ASN A 84 5.03 -34.09 -10.32
C ASN A 84 5.61 -32.75 -10.78
N ARG A 85 5.58 -31.69 -9.95
CA ARG A 85 5.98 -30.31 -10.34
C ARG A 85 5.30 -29.81 -11.63
N SER A 86 4.07 -30.25 -11.84
CA SER A 86 3.28 -29.89 -13.02
C SER A 86 2.40 -28.69 -12.75
N LEU A 87 2.25 -27.83 -13.75
CA LEU A 87 1.38 -26.67 -13.73
C LEU A 87 0.69 -26.55 -15.09
N SER A 88 -0.58 -26.15 -15.08
CA SER A 88 -1.38 -25.92 -16.29
C SER A 88 -1.83 -24.46 -16.30
N PHE A 89 -1.83 -23.83 -17.48
CA PHE A 89 -2.35 -22.48 -17.65
C PHE A 89 -2.98 -22.29 -19.03
N ASN A 90 -3.82 -21.27 -19.13
CA ASN A 90 -4.41 -20.82 -20.38
C ASN A 90 -4.01 -19.37 -20.68
N ILE A 91 -3.93 -19.02 -21.95
CA ILE A 91 -3.66 -17.66 -22.43
C ILE A 91 -4.86 -17.25 -23.28
N ASN A 92 -5.63 -16.26 -22.83
CA ASN A 92 -6.68 -15.65 -23.64
C ASN A 92 -6.07 -14.48 -24.42
N THR A 93 -6.02 -14.60 -25.75
CA THR A 93 -5.37 -13.61 -26.63
C THR A 93 -6.30 -12.48 -27.04
N TYR A 94 -7.61 -12.60 -26.79
CA TYR A 94 -8.61 -11.63 -27.24
C TYR A 94 -8.57 -11.33 -28.74
N GLY A 95 -8.11 -12.30 -29.55
CA GLY A 95 -8.00 -12.20 -31.00
C GLY A 95 -6.68 -11.58 -31.49
N GLU A 96 -5.76 -11.22 -30.58
CA GLU A 96 -4.44 -10.71 -30.92
C GLU A 96 -3.46 -11.84 -31.24
N ASP A 97 -2.47 -11.55 -32.10
CA ASP A 97 -1.42 -12.50 -32.48
C ASP A 97 -0.34 -12.57 -31.38
N VAL A 98 -0.03 -13.80 -30.93
CA VAL A 98 1.04 -14.07 -29.97
C VAL A 98 2.05 -15.06 -30.52
N THR A 99 3.33 -14.85 -30.23
CA THR A 99 4.41 -15.74 -30.68
C THR A 99 5.43 -15.95 -29.57
N ASP A 100 6.35 -16.91 -29.76
CA ASP A 100 7.47 -17.14 -28.84
C ASP A 100 7.04 -17.33 -27.38
N ILE A 101 5.98 -18.11 -27.17
CA ILE A 101 5.45 -18.44 -25.85
C ILE A 101 6.47 -19.33 -25.11
N GLY A 102 6.83 -18.93 -23.89
CA GLY A 102 7.80 -19.64 -23.05
C GLY A 102 7.63 -19.31 -21.58
N TYR A 103 8.48 -19.90 -20.74
CA TYR A 103 8.55 -19.56 -19.33
C TYR A 103 9.99 -19.57 -18.79
N GLU A 104 10.20 -18.85 -17.69
CA GLU A 104 11.38 -18.92 -16.84
C GLU A 104 11.00 -19.30 -15.41
N VAL A 105 11.88 -20.04 -14.73
CA VAL A 105 11.84 -20.24 -13.29
C VAL A 105 13.01 -19.51 -12.67
N ARG A 106 12.74 -18.65 -11.71
CA ARG A 106 13.74 -17.85 -11.00
C ARG A 106 13.61 -17.96 -9.49
N SER A 107 14.68 -17.69 -8.76
CA SER A 107 14.57 -17.34 -7.34
C SER A 107 13.68 -16.09 -7.17
N VAL A 108 13.05 -15.95 -6.01
CA VAL A 108 12.12 -14.82 -5.74
C VAL A 108 12.83 -13.46 -5.71
N ASP A 109 14.15 -13.44 -5.49
CA ASP A 109 14.99 -12.24 -5.62
C ASP A 109 15.36 -11.88 -7.07
N GLY A 110 14.92 -12.69 -8.05
CA GLY A 110 15.17 -12.50 -9.48
C GLY A 110 16.57 -12.85 -9.97
N LYS A 111 17.56 -13.07 -9.08
CA LYS A 111 18.99 -13.21 -9.45
C LYS A 111 19.35 -14.59 -9.98
N GLY A 112 18.75 -15.65 -9.44
CA GLY A 112 18.99 -17.03 -9.83
C GLY A 112 18.04 -17.47 -10.93
N LEU A 113 18.56 -17.75 -12.14
CA LEU A 113 17.80 -18.44 -13.19
C LEU A 113 17.95 -19.95 -13.02
N VAL A 114 16.84 -20.64 -12.77
CA VAL A 114 16.79 -22.11 -12.59
C VAL A 114 16.52 -22.79 -13.93
N GLU A 115 15.55 -22.28 -14.68
CA GLU A 115 15.08 -22.87 -15.92
C GLU A 115 14.54 -21.80 -16.88
N SER A 116 14.72 -22.00 -18.20
CA SER A 116 14.12 -21.18 -19.26
C SER A 116 13.77 -22.09 -20.44
N VAL A 117 12.51 -22.09 -20.87
CA VAL A 117 11.97 -23.03 -21.87
C VAL A 117 11.02 -22.31 -22.82
N MET A 118 11.20 -22.54 -24.13
CA MET A 118 10.22 -22.18 -25.17
C MET A 118 9.21 -23.32 -25.32
N LEU A 119 7.93 -23.00 -25.35
CA LEU A 119 6.88 -23.99 -25.54
C LEU A 119 6.80 -24.41 -27.01
N THR A 120 6.86 -25.71 -27.23
CA THR A 120 6.68 -26.33 -28.57
C THR A 120 5.41 -27.15 -28.68
N ASP A 121 4.80 -27.51 -27.54
CA ASP A 121 3.59 -28.32 -27.45
C ASP A 121 2.57 -27.58 -26.59
N TYR A 122 1.56 -27.03 -27.25
CA TYR A 122 0.40 -26.38 -26.66
C TYR A 122 -0.77 -26.55 -27.62
N LYS A 123 -1.99 -26.37 -27.11
CA LYS A 123 -3.21 -26.45 -27.93
C LYS A 123 -3.78 -25.06 -28.11
N GLU A 124 -4.25 -24.77 -29.31
CA GLU A 124 -5.00 -23.55 -29.62
C GLU A 124 -6.45 -23.91 -29.92
N ASP A 125 -7.39 -23.17 -29.34
CA ASP A 125 -8.80 -23.21 -29.69
C ASP A 125 -9.39 -21.79 -29.61
N ASN A 126 -9.83 -21.26 -30.76
CA ASN A 126 -10.24 -19.86 -30.93
C ASN A 126 -9.16 -18.90 -30.40
N ASP A 127 -9.53 -17.98 -29.52
CA ASP A 127 -8.63 -16.97 -28.95
C ASP A 127 -7.96 -17.47 -27.65
N THR A 128 -7.78 -18.79 -27.49
CA THR A 128 -7.20 -19.37 -26.27
C THR A 128 -6.13 -20.42 -26.55
N VAL A 129 -4.96 -20.22 -25.93
CA VAL A 129 -3.86 -21.19 -25.88
C VAL A 129 -3.93 -21.96 -24.56
N TYR A 130 -3.75 -23.28 -24.60
CA TYR A 130 -3.70 -24.15 -23.43
C TYR A 130 -2.33 -24.83 -23.35
N ALA A 131 -1.66 -24.67 -22.21
CA ALA A 131 -0.33 -25.21 -21.96
C ALA A 131 -0.28 -26.01 -20.66
N ASP A 132 0.42 -27.14 -20.71
CA ASP A 132 0.76 -27.98 -19.57
C ASP A 132 2.29 -28.05 -19.48
N ILE A 133 2.86 -27.64 -18.36
CA ILE A 133 4.31 -27.65 -18.14
C ILE A 133 4.68 -28.55 -16.97
N GLN A 134 5.89 -29.10 -17.02
CA GLN A 134 6.50 -29.84 -15.91
C GLN A 134 7.87 -29.24 -15.62
N LEU A 135 8.06 -28.76 -14.40
CA LEU A 135 9.31 -28.11 -13.97
C LEU A 135 10.39 -29.13 -13.62
N LYS A 136 11.66 -28.78 -13.87
CA LYS A 136 12.83 -29.60 -13.54
C LYS A 136 13.01 -29.80 -12.02
N ASP A 137 13.82 -30.78 -11.65
CA ASP A 137 14.20 -31.11 -10.28
C ASP A 137 15.31 -30.21 -9.68
N LEU A 138 15.49 -29.01 -10.24
CA LEU A 138 16.45 -28.01 -9.77
C LEU A 138 15.85 -27.02 -8.77
N ILE A 139 14.69 -27.36 -8.20
CA ILE A 139 13.98 -26.58 -7.19
C ILE A 139 13.94 -27.32 -5.86
N ASP A 140 13.95 -26.57 -4.77
CA ASP A 140 13.89 -27.11 -3.42
C ASP A 140 12.44 -27.25 -2.95
N GLN A 141 12.17 -28.31 -2.18
CA GLN A 141 10.88 -28.51 -1.55
C GLN A 141 10.63 -27.42 -0.48
N ASN A 142 9.41 -26.91 -0.41
CA ASN A 142 8.96 -25.87 0.52
C ASN A 142 9.70 -24.52 0.37
N ARG A 143 10.33 -24.27 -0.77
CA ARG A 143 10.93 -22.99 -1.14
C ARG A 143 10.11 -22.34 -2.25
N GLU A 144 9.92 -21.03 -2.14
CA GLU A 144 9.24 -20.26 -3.19
C GLU A 144 10.18 -19.92 -4.34
N TYR A 145 9.62 -19.94 -5.54
CA TYR A 145 10.27 -19.53 -6.79
C TYR A 145 9.29 -18.66 -7.58
N MET A 146 9.80 -17.82 -8.46
CA MET A 146 9.01 -17.06 -9.42
C MET A 146 8.89 -17.83 -10.74
N LEU A 147 7.68 -18.02 -11.22
CA LEU A 147 7.39 -18.41 -12.59
C LEU A 147 7.12 -17.15 -13.42
N VAL A 148 7.88 -16.98 -14.50
CA VAL A 148 7.70 -15.89 -15.46
C VAL A 148 7.26 -16.48 -16.79
N VAL A 149 5.96 -16.44 -17.09
CA VAL A 149 5.47 -16.78 -18.45
C VAL A 149 5.73 -15.58 -19.35
N PHE A 150 6.17 -15.79 -20.58
CA PHE A 150 6.42 -14.70 -21.51
C PHE A 150 5.99 -15.05 -22.93
N MET A 151 5.69 -14.01 -23.72
CA MET A 151 5.36 -14.12 -25.14
C MET A 151 5.63 -12.79 -25.86
N ASN A 152 5.84 -12.85 -27.16
CA ASN A 152 5.91 -11.67 -28.02
C ASN A 152 4.50 -11.27 -28.46
N THR A 153 4.20 -9.98 -28.36
CA THR A 153 2.97 -9.31 -28.79
C THR A 153 3.32 -8.14 -29.71
N ASP A 154 2.33 -7.50 -30.32
CA ASP A 154 2.53 -6.34 -31.20
C ASP A 154 3.18 -5.13 -30.50
N ILE A 155 2.95 -4.98 -29.20
CA ILE A 155 3.49 -3.86 -28.41
C ILE A 155 4.77 -4.22 -27.64
N GLY A 156 5.25 -5.47 -27.74
CA GLY A 156 6.52 -5.90 -27.14
C GLY A 156 6.47 -7.30 -26.52
N LYS A 157 7.54 -7.65 -25.81
CA LYS A 157 7.63 -8.92 -25.07
C LYS A 157 6.92 -8.77 -23.73
N ALA A 158 5.73 -9.34 -23.62
CA ALA A 158 4.96 -9.35 -22.38
C ALA A 158 5.46 -10.45 -21.42
N LYS A 159 5.54 -10.12 -20.12
CA LYS A 159 5.90 -11.03 -19.03
C LYS A 159 4.78 -11.11 -17.99
N TYR A 160 4.50 -12.30 -17.48
CA TYR A 160 3.42 -12.60 -16.55
C TYR A 160 4.01 -13.36 -15.36
N TYR A 161 3.65 -12.97 -14.14
CA TYR A 161 4.37 -13.37 -12.95
C TYR A 161 3.45 -14.02 -11.91
N THR A 162 3.83 -15.20 -11.44
CA THR A 162 3.28 -15.81 -10.23
C THR A 162 4.38 -16.56 -9.50
N ARG A 163 4.33 -16.56 -8.18
CA ARG A 163 5.16 -17.47 -7.39
C ARG A 163 4.60 -18.89 -7.47
N PHE A 164 5.45 -19.85 -7.15
CA PHE A 164 5.03 -21.20 -6.85
C PHE A 164 5.87 -21.79 -5.73
N ILE A 165 5.32 -22.81 -5.07
CA ILE A 165 6.00 -23.59 -4.04
C ILE A 165 5.82 -25.07 -4.35
N TRP A 166 6.92 -25.82 -4.39
CA TRP A 166 6.85 -27.27 -4.54
C TRP A 166 6.70 -27.93 -3.16
N THR A 167 5.53 -28.52 -2.90
CA THR A 167 5.24 -29.11 -1.59
C THR A 167 5.77 -30.53 -1.46
N GLY A 168 6.08 -31.20 -2.59
CA GLY A 168 6.48 -32.61 -2.63
C GLY A 168 5.38 -33.59 -2.23
N ALA A 169 4.12 -33.15 -2.18
CA ALA A 169 2.95 -33.96 -1.83
C ALA A 169 1.72 -33.56 -2.66
N ASP A 170 0.91 -34.54 -3.07
CA ASP A 170 -0.26 -34.32 -3.93
C ASP A 170 -1.37 -33.50 -3.27
N GLU A 171 -1.45 -33.47 -1.94
CA GLU A 171 -2.38 -32.62 -1.20
C GLU A 171 -2.07 -31.13 -1.39
N ARG A 172 -0.85 -30.75 -1.78
CA ARG A 172 -0.48 -29.36 -2.16
C ARG A 172 -0.92 -28.32 -1.12
N TYR A 173 -0.55 -28.55 0.14
CA TYR A 173 -0.99 -27.75 1.30
C TYR A 173 -2.51 -27.63 1.45
N HIS A 174 -3.26 -28.64 1.02
CA HIS A 174 -4.73 -28.68 1.11
C HIS A 174 -5.44 -27.55 0.38
N VAL A 175 -4.81 -26.95 -0.64
CA VAL A 175 -5.35 -25.83 -1.42
C VAL A 175 -6.77 -26.09 -1.94
N LYS A 176 -7.09 -27.34 -2.29
CA LYS A 176 -8.43 -27.74 -2.72
C LYS A 176 -9.48 -27.56 -1.62
N ASP A 177 -9.19 -28.08 -0.42
CA ASP A 177 -10.07 -28.02 0.74
C ASP A 177 -10.29 -26.56 1.17
N GLU A 178 -9.22 -25.76 1.12
CA GLU A 178 -9.26 -24.34 1.43
C GLU A 178 -10.09 -23.55 0.41
N LEU A 179 -9.91 -23.77 -0.90
CA LEU A 179 -10.71 -23.16 -1.96
C LEU A 179 -12.19 -23.57 -1.87
N ASP A 180 -12.48 -24.84 -1.59
CA ASP A 180 -13.85 -25.33 -1.41
C ASP A 180 -14.54 -24.62 -0.24
N PHE A 181 -13.82 -24.38 0.86
CA PHE A 181 -14.33 -23.64 1.99
C PHE A 181 -14.57 -22.16 1.66
N VAL A 182 -13.60 -21.49 1.04
CA VAL A 182 -13.69 -20.06 0.68
C VAL A 182 -14.86 -19.80 -0.27
N LEU A 183 -14.95 -20.53 -1.37
CA LEU A 183 -16.05 -20.41 -2.33
C LEU A 183 -17.39 -20.83 -1.73
N GLY A 184 -17.37 -21.86 -0.86
CA GLY A 184 -18.54 -22.31 -0.12
C GLY A 184 -19.08 -21.24 0.83
N PHE A 185 -18.19 -20.54 1.54
CA PHE A 185 -18.55 -19.41 2.42
C PHE A 185 -19.12 -18.25 1.59
N SER A 186 -18.37 -17.79 0.58
CA SER A 186 -18.75 -16.66 -0.27
C SER A 186 -20.13 -16.88 -0.91
N GLY A 187 -20.34 -18.03 -1.55
CA GLY A 187 -21.63 -18.39 -2.15
C GLY A 187 -22.76 -18.55 -1.14
N ALA A 188 -22.47 -18.96 0.11
CA ALA A 188 -23.47 -19.06 1.16
C ALA A 188 -23.98 -17.70 1.65
N THR A 189 -23.23 -16.61 1.47
CA THR A 189 -23.65 -15.26 1.90
C THR A 189 -24.97 -14.83 1.22
N PHE A 190 -25.25 -15.31 0.01
CA PHE A 190 -26.48 -15.07 -0.74
C PHE A 190 -27.67 -15.95 -0.30
N ASP A 191 -27.46 -16.96 0.56
CA ASP A 191 -28.48 -17.87 1.06
C ASP A 191 -28.45 -17.94 2.60
N THR A 192 -29.43 -17.29 3.24
CA THR A 192 -29.47 -17.16 4.71
C THR A 192 -29.71 -18.49 5.42
N ALA A 193 -30.20 -19.53 4.73
CA ALA A 193 -30.28 -20.86 5.31
C ALA A 193 -28.90 -21.53 5.34
N LYS A 194 -28.12 -21.42 4.25
CA LYS A 194 -26.76 -21.96 4.16
C LYS A 194 -25.76 -21.19 5.01
N ALA A 195 -25.86 -19.85 5.04
CA ALA A 195 -24.97 -18.99 5.84
C ALA A 195 -24.94 -19.37 7.33
N LYS A 196 -26.03 -19.93 7.87
CA LYS A 196 -26.09 -20.42 9.27
C LYS A 196 -25.05 -21.48 9.57
N GLU A 197 -24.66 -22.32 8.59
CA GLU A 197 -23.64 -23.35 8.77
C GLU A 197 -22.24 -22.75 8.99
N TYR A 198 -22.03 -21.52 8.48
CA TYR A 198 -20.78 -20.78 8.61
C TYR A 198 -20.72 -19.86 9.83
N SER A 199 -21.85 -19.62 10.51
CA SER A 199 -21.93 -18.76 11.70
C SER A 199 -20.93 -19.12 12.81
N LYS A 200 -20.60 -20.41 12.95
CA LYS A 200 -19.64 -20.93 13.93
C LYS A 200 -18.17 -20.54 13.67
N TYR A 201 -17.87 -20.00 12.48
CA TYR A 201 -16.53 -19.55 12.10
C TYR A 201 -16.37 -18.03 12.21
N LEU A 202 -17.45 -17.30 12.49
CA LEU A 202 -17.42 -15.85 12.65
C LEU A 202 -17.23 -15.48 14.12
N GLU A 203 -16.57 -14.36 14.34
CA GLU A 203 -16.30 -13.80 15.67
C GLU A 203 -17.20 -12.58 15.92
N THR A 204 -18.50 -12.75 15.60
CA THR A 204 -19.47 -11.65 15.53
C THR A 204 -19.54 -10.89 16.85
N SER A 205 -19.45 -9.56 16.79
CA SER A 205 -19.63 -8.66 17.92
C SER A 205 -20.94 -7.87 17.81
N THR A 206 -21.41 -7.29 18.92
CA THR A 206 -22.58 -6.37 18.92
C THR A 206 -22.16 -4.90 18.92
N GLU A 207 -20.88 -4.61 18.64
CA GLU A 207 -20.38 -3.24 18.64
C GLU A 207 -20.92 -2.48 17.42
N THR A 208 -21.39 -1.25 17.65
CA THR A 208 -22.13 -0.46 16.67
C THR A 208 -21.26 0.20 15.59
N ASP A 209 -19.94 0.16 15.73
CA ASP A 209 -19.00 0.81 14.79
C ASP A 209 -18.96 0.09 13.43
N HIS A 210 -19.43 -1.16 13.38
CA HIS A 210 -19.50 -1.97 12.16
C HIS A 210 -20.78 -1.76 11.32
N ALA A 211 -21.61 -0.73 11.58
CA ALA A 211 -22.90 -0.51 10.90
C ALA A 211 -22.76 0.06 9.47
N THR A 212 -22.02 -0.60 8.58
CA THR A 212 -21.95 -0.31 7.14
C THR A 212 -21.80 -1.59 6.34
N LEU A 213 -22.30 -1.58 5.10
CA LEU A 213 -22.09 -2.67 4.14
C LEU A 213 -20.85 -2.47 3.25
N SER A 214 -20.25 -1.28 3.26
CA SER A 214 -19.08 -0.96 2.43
C SER A 214 -17.80 -1.66 2.90
N LYS A 215 -17.69 -1.95 4.19
CA LYS A 215 -16.62 -2.73 4.80
C LYS A 215 -17.20 -3.68 5.84
N ILE A 216 -16.98 -4.97 5.62
CA ILE A 216 -17.43 -6.07 6.46
C ILE A 216 -16.21 -6.89 6.85
N ASN A 217 -16.20 -7.45 8.06
CA ASN A 217 -15.14 -8.32 8.51
C ASN A 217 -15.65 -9.50 9.36
N ILE A 218 -14.74 -10.36 9.84
CA ILE A 218 -15.06 -11.53 10.67
C ILE A 218 -15.87 -11.21 11.94
N HIS A 219 -15.83 -9.96 12.42
CA HIS A 219 -16.57 -9.48 13.60
C HIS A 219 -17.94 -8.88 13.26
N SER A 220 -18.27 -8.70 11.99
CA SER A 220 -19.56 -8.15 11.54
C SER A 220 -20.72 -9.10 11.85
N THR A 221 -21.93 -8.54 11.95
CA THR A 221 -23.10 -9.35 12.29
C THR A 221 -23.51 -10.29 11.15
N MET A 222 -24.19 -11.39 11.46
CA MET A 222 -24.69 -12.33 10.45
C MET A 222 -25.59 -11.66 9.40
N ASP A 223 -26.37 -10.65 9.81
CA ASP A 223 -27.25 -9.90 8.89
C ASP A 223 -26.39 -9.21 7.81
N GLN A 224 -25.33 -8.52 8.24
CA GLN A 224 -24.43 -7.81 7.34
C GLN A 224 -23.58 -8.74 6.46
N ILE A 225 -23.09 -9.85 7.02
CA ILE A 225 -22.41 -10.92 6.25
C ILE A 225 -23.30 -11.38 5.10
N THR A 226 -24.61 -11.50 5.35
CA THR A 226 -25.62 -11.92 4.37
C THR A 226 -26.31 -10.75 3.63
N TRP A 227 -25.58 -9.66 3.43
CA TRP A 227 -25.98 -8.49 2.62
C TRP A 227 -27.09 -7.62 3.23
N GLY A 228 -27.39 -7.81 4.52
CA GLY A 228 -28.41 -7.07 5.26
C GLY A 228 -29.73 -6.94 4.48
N LYS A 229 -30.25 -5.72 4.44
CA LYS A 229 -31.54 -5.43 3.76
C LYS A 229 -31.45 -5.32 2.24
N ILE A 230 -30.25 -5.25 1.65
CA ILE A 230 -30.10 -5.21 0.18
C ILE A 230 -30.15 -6.60 -0.44
N LYS A 231 -30.06 -7.68 0.36
CA LYS A 231 -30.07 -9.06 -0.11
C LYS A 231 -31.20 -9.35 -1.11
N ASP A 232 -32.44 -8.99 -0.76
CA ASP A 232 -33.62 -9.24 -1.61
C ASP A 232 -33.66 -8.34 -2.86
N LYS A 233 -32.78 -7.34 -2.94
CA LYS A 233 -32.59 -6.43 -4.08
C LYS A 233 -31.43 -6.88 -4.99
N ILE A 234 -30.58 -7.80 -4.56
CA ILE A 234 -29.51 -8.35 -5.40
C ILE A 234 -30.15 -9.14 -6.55
N SER A 235 -29.94 -8.65 -7.77
CA SER A 235 -30.56 -9.19 -8.98
C SER A 235 -29.63 -10.09 -9.79
N LYS A 236 -28.32 -9.87 -9.67
CA LYS A 236 -27.26 -10.60 -10.37
C LYS A 236 -25.95 -10.45 -9.62
N HIS A 237 -25.07 -11.44 -9.75
CA HIS A 237 -23.64 -11.31 -9.49
C HIS A 237 -22.85 -12.05 -10.57
N THR A 238 -21.57 -11.72 -10.75
CA THR A 238 -20.66 -12.48 -11.62
C THR A 238 -20.06 -13.68 -10.87
N GLU A 239 -19.44 -14.60 -11.60
CA GLU A 239 -18.54 -15.60 -10.98
C GLU A 239 -17.29 -14.89 -10.44
N PRO A 240 -16.74 -15.33 -9.29
CA PRO A 240 -15.55 -14.73 -8.72
C PRO A 240 -14.28 -15.09 -9.48
N GLU A 241 -13.45 -14.09 -9.73
CA GLU A 241 -12.04 -14.27 -10.01
C GLU A 241 -11.33 -14.66 -8.71
N ILE A 242 -10.46 -15.68 -8.75
CA ILE A 242 -9.84 -16.28 -7.56
C ILE A 242 -8.35 -16.02 -7.59
N TYR A 243 -7.82 -15.44 -6.51
CA TYR A 243 -6.39 -15.19 -6.34
C TYR A 243 -5.91 -15.84 -5.04
N ILE A 244 -4.85 -16.64 -5.11
CA ILE A 244 -4.15 -17.16 -3.95
C ILE A 244 -2.98 -16.22 -3.67
N THR A 245 -3.12 -15.35 -2.68
CA THR A 245 -2.13 -14.31 -2.36
C THR A 245 -1.01 -14.84 -1.50
N ASP A 246 -1.29 -15.84 -0.67
CA ASP A 246 -0.29 -16.55 0.13
C ASP A 246 -0.74 -17.99 0.45
N ILE A 247 0.21 -18.91 0.63
CA ILE A 247 -0.10 -20.29 1.04
C ILE A 247 1.06 -20.94 1.79
N HIS A 248 0.73 -21.63 2.88
CA HIS A 248 1.66 -22.38 3.71
C HIS A 248 1.04 -23.71 4.16
N GLU A 249 1.82 -24.55 4.83
CA GLU A 249 1.43 -25.91 5.25
C GLU A 249 0.04 -26.01 5.90
N GLN A 250 -0.35 -25.06 6.75
CA GLN A 250 -1.64 -25.08 7.43
C GLN A 250 -2.57 -23.92 7.04
N THR A 251 -2.12 -22.91 6.30
CA THR A 251 -2.89 -21.69 6.09
C THR A 251 -2.76 -21.15 4.67
N GLY A 252 -3.87 -20.69 4.10
CA GLY A 252 -3.90 -19.93 2.85
C GLY A 252 -4.59 -18.57 3.00
N CYS A 253 -4.18 -17.64 2.14
CA CYS A 253 -4.81 -16.34 1.93
C CYS A 253 -5.41 -16.29 0.51
N TYR A 254 -6.65 -15.84 0.41
CA TYR A 254 -7.43 -15.85 -0.83
C TYR A 254 -8.14 -14.53 -1.03
N GLU A 255 -8.05 -13.96 -2.22
CA GLU A 255 -8.81 -12.78 -2.67
C GLU A 255 -9.82 -13.25 -3.74
N LEU A 256 -11.09 -12.91 -3.56
CA LEU A 256 -12.14 -13.10 -4.56
C LEU A 256 -12.60 -11.75 -5.08
N LYS A 257 -12.67 -11.59 -6.40
CA LYS A 257 -13.18 -10.37 -7.05
C LYS A 257 -14.38 -10.67 -7.92
N TYR A 258 -15.47 -9.94 -7.73
CA TYR A 258 -16.70 -10.07 -8.53
C TYR A 258 -17.57 -8.82 -8.46
N ARG A 259 -18.59 -8.74 -9.31
CA ARG A 259 -19.55 -7.63 -9.34
C ARG A 259 -20.93 -8.07 -8.92
N VAL A 260 -21.63 -7.24 -8.15
CA VAL A 260 -23.02 -7.44 -7.73
C VAL A 260 -23.90 -6.31 -8.28
N SER A 261 -25.03 -6.66 -8.87
CA SER A 261 -26.03 -5.70 -9.36
C SER A 261 -27.24 -5.65 -8.44
N VAL A 262 -27.44 -4.52 -7.76
CA VAL A 262 -28.58 -4.25 -6.87
C VAL A 262 -29.67 -3.52 -7.64
N LYS A 263 -30.89 -4.06 -7.63
CA LYS A 263 -32.05 -3.48 -8.32
C LYS A 263 -33.07 -2.95 -7.31
N ASP A 264 -33.28 -1.64 -7.31
CA ASP A 264 -34.27 -0.96 -6.47
C ASP A 264 -35.27 -0.19 -7.35
N GLY A 265 -36.48 -0.76 -7.49
CA GLY A 265 -37.46 -0.28 -8.45
C GLY A 265 -36.96 -0.40 -9.89
N SER A 266 -36.76 0.74 -10.55
CA SER A 266 -36.22 0.83 -11.92
C SER A 266 -34.71 1.06 -11.97
N THR A 267 -34.09 1.40 -10.86
CA THR A 267 -32.65 1.70 -10.78
C THR A 267 -31.89 0.39 -10.62
N VAL A 268 -30.80 0.25 -11.35
CA VAL A 268 -29.82 -0.83 -11.18
C VAL A 268 -28.49 -0.16 -10.86
N SER A 269 -27.87 -0.59 -9.77
CA SER A 269 -26.58 -0.10 -9.30
C SER A 269 -25.62 -1.27 -9.25
N ASP A 270 -24.47 -1.12 -9.87
CA ASP A 270 -23.40 -2.11 -9.85
C ASP A 270 -22.39 -1.79 -8.76
N TYR A 271 -21.89 -2.83 -8.11
CA TYR A 271 -20.91 -2.73 -7.02
C TYR A 271 -19.78 -3.70 -7.28
N ASP A 272 -18.55 -3.21 -7.19
CA ASP A 272 -17.36 -4.04 -7.20
C ASP A 272 -17.15 -4.60 -5.78
N ILE A 273 -16.96 -5.91 -5.70
CA ILE A 273 -16.79 -6.67 -4.46
C ILE A 273 -15.40 -7.28 -4.45
N VAL A 274 -14.69 -7.08 -3.34
CA VAL A 274 -13.48 -7.85 -3.01
C VAL A 274 -13.72 -8.55 -1.68
N GLU A 275 -13.51 -9.86 -1.64
CA GLU A 275 -13.52 -10.66 -0.42
C GLU A 275 -12.15 -11.25 -0.16
N ASP A 276 -11.58 -10.95 1.00
CA ASP A 276 -10.27 -11.41 1.42
C ASP A 276 -10.44 -12.40 2.57
N PHE A 277 -9.84 -13.58 2.43
CA PHE A 277 -9.93 -14.67 3.37
C PHE A 277 -8.55 -15.04 3.87
N ARG A 278 -8.47 -15.36 5.16
CA ARG A 278 -7.40 -16.19 5.68
C ARG A 278 -8.00 -17.40 6.37
N VAL A 279 -7.60 -18.58 5.92
CA VAL A 279 -8.11 -19.84 6.43
C VAL A 279 -6.99 -20.69 7.00
N ARG A 280 -7.38 -21.67 7.82
CA ARG A 280 -6.47 -22.71 8.28
C ARG A 280 -7.09 -24.08 8.09
N TYR A 281 -6.36 -24.95 7.41
CA TYR A 281 -6.66 -26.37 7.36
C TYR A 281 -6.08 -27.12 8.57
N THR A 282 -6.88 -28.02 9.15
CA THR A 282 -6.41 -29.11 10.00
C THR A 282 -7.12 -30.40 9.63
N SER A 283 -6.57 -31.54 10.03
CA SER A 283 -7.20 -32.85 9.82
C SER A 283 -8.58 -33.00 10.48
N GLU A 284 -8.95 -32.10 11.40
CA GLU A 284 -10.24 -32.13 12.09
C GLU A 284 -11.28 -31.21 11.44
N ARG A 285 -10.88 -29.99 11.02
CA ARG A 285 -11.77 -28.99 10.42
C ARG A 285 -11.00 -27.82 9.79
N MET A 286 -11.70 -27.09 8.94
CA MET A 286 -11.33 -25.74 8.52
C MET A 286 -11.57 -24.71 9.63
N TYR A 287 -10.76 -23.66 9.63
CA TYR A 287 -10.95 -22.44 10.42
C TYR A 287 -10.91 -21.23 9.51
N LEU A 288 -11.77 -20.25 9.79
CA LEU A 288 -11.66 -18.90 9.26
C LEU A 288 -10.88 -18.07 10.29
N LEU A 289 -9.68 -17.64 9.93
CA LEU A 289 -8.81 -16.85 10.81
C LEU A 289 -9.03 -15.35 10.63
N ASP A 290 -9.38 -14.94 9.41
CA ASP A 290 -9.74 -13.57 9.09
C ASP A 290 -10.62 -13.56 7.83
N TYR A 291 -11.48 -12.56 7.73
CA TYR A 291 -12.36 -12.32 6.60
C TYR A 291 -12.61 -10.82 6.49
N GLN A 292 -12.50 -10.29 5.29
CA GLN A 292 -12.90 -8.92 4.95
C GLN A 292 -13.68 -8.93 3.63
N ARG A 293 -14.69 -8.06 3.53
CA ARG A 293 -15.38 -7.77 2.27
C ARG A 293 -15.51 -6.27 2.11
N SER A 294 -15.00 -5.75 0.98
CA SER A 294 -15.28 -4.40 0.51
C SER A 294 -16.40 -4.42 -0.54
N MET A 295 -17.21 -3.37 -0.55
CA MET A 295 -18.28 -3.17 -1.51
C MET A 295 -18.32 -1.69 -1.90
N ASP A 296 -18.02 -1.41 -3.17
CA ASP A 296 -17.93 -0.05 -3.69
C ASP A 296 -18.82 0.14 -4.92
N TYR A 297 -19.67 1.16 -4.87
CA TYR A 297 -20.59 1.51 -5.95
C TYR A 297 -19.80 2.00 -7.17
N VAL A 298 -20.09 1.41 -8.33
CA VAL A 298 -19.59 1.86 -9.62
C VAL A 298 -20.44 3.05 -10.06
N PHE A 299 -19.97 4.27 -9.80
CA PHE A 299 -20.70 5.50 -10.11
C PHE A 299 -21.14 5.56 -11.58
N ASP A 300 -22.42 5.86 -11.79
CA ASP A 300 -23.03 6.03 -13.10
C ASP A 300 -23.46 7.49 -13.27
N SER A 301 -22.70 8.22 -14.09
CA SER A 301 -22.92 9.63 -14.39
C SER A 301 -24.21 9.93 -15.15
N ASP A 302 -24.82 8.91 -15.77
CA ASP A 302 -26.05 9.06 -16.56
C ASP A 302 -27.33 8.77 -15.74
N SER A 303 -27.19 8.42 -14.46
CA SER A 303 -28.27 7.94 -13.59
C SER A 303 -28.73 8.95 -12.51
N TYR A 304 -29.72 8.54 -11.69
CA TYR A 304 -30.31 9.33 -10.59
C TYR A 304 -29.35 9.61 -9.41
N SER A 305 -28.07 9.31 -9.53
CA SER A 305 -27.05 9.46 -8.49
C SER A 305 -26.66 10.92 -8.17
N ILE A 306 -27.34 11.92 -8.75
CA ILE A 306 -27.14 13.33 -8.43
C ILE A 306 -28.45 13.96 -7.97
N THR A 307 -28.42 14.55 -6.77
CA THR A 307 -29.53 15.26 -6.15
C THR A 307 -29.25 16.77 -6.10
N PRO A 308 -30.24 17.62 -5.74
CA PRO A 308 -30.00 19.05 -5.60
C PRO A 308 -28.91 19.44 -4.60
N ASN A 309 -28.56 18.59 -3.63
CA ASN A 309 -27.56 18.93 -2.61
C ASN A 309 -26.47 17.87 -2.43
N SER A 310 -26.42 16.86 -3.30
CA SER A 310 -25.42 15.80 -3.17
C SER A 310 -25.15 15.05 -4.46
N ILE A 311 -23.97 14.45 -4.54
CA ILE A 311 -23.68 13.32 -5.43
C ILE A 311 -23.70 12.05 -4.56
N ASP A 312 -24.56 11.10 -4.92
CA ASP A 312 -24.71 9.82 -4.24
C ASP A 312 -23.68 8.82 -4.78
N LEU A 313 -22.86 8.30 -3.87
CA LEU A 313 -21.86 7.28 -4.15
C LEU A 313 -22.28 5.92 -3.56
N GLY A 314 -23.56 5.73 -3.22
CA GLY A 314 -24.11 4.46 -2.78
C GLY A 314 -23.38 3.87 -1.56
N ILE A 315 -23.38 2.55 -1.45
CA ILE A 315 -22.51 1.85 -0.49
C ILE A 315 -21.08 1.88 -1.05
N SER A 316 -20.21 2.70 -0.47
CA SER A 316 -18.78 2.81 -0.81
C SER A 316 -17.97 3.23 0.41
N ASP A 317 -16.65 3.03 0.37
CA ASP A 317 -15.73 3.63 1.34
C ASP A 317 -15.87 5.17 1.35
N PRO A 318 -16.09 5.83 2.50
CA PRO A 318 -16.06 7.29 2.56
C PRO A 318 -14.66 7.90 2.39
N ASP A 319 -13.59 7.12 2.56
CA ASP A 319 -12.21 7.58 2.35
C ASP A 319 -11.83 7.54 0.86
N ILE A 320 -12.39 8.47 0.09
CA ILE A 320 -12.12 8.60 -1.35
C ILE A 320 -11.10 9.71 -1.61
N GLU A 321 -10.35 9.58 -2.70
CA GLU A 321 -9.55 10.69 -3.23
C GLU A 321 -10.51 11.81 -3.68
N PHE A 322 -10.46 12.94 -2.97
CA PHE A 322 -11.32 14.10 -3.17
C PHE A 322 -10.52 15.39 -3.02
N LYS A 323 -10.74 16.35 -3.93
CA LYS A 323 -10.15 17.69 -3.83
C LYS A 323 -11.11 18.74 -4.38
N GLU A 324 -11.07 19.94 -3.83
CA GLU A 324 -11.85 21.08 -4.33
C GLU A 324 -11.02 22.33 -4.56
N SER A 325 -11.51 23.18 -5.46
CA SER A 325 -11.05 24.56 -5.65
C SER A 325 -11.24 25.39 -4.37
N SER A 326 -10.50 26.49 -4.22
CA SER A 326 -10.53 27.32 -3.01
C SER A 326 -11.92 27.88 -2.68
N SER A 327 -12.80 28.07 -3.67
CA SER A 327 -14.19 28.50 -3.47
C SER A 327 -15.18 27.34 -3.23
N GLY A 328 -14.78 26.10 -3.53
CA GLY A 328 -15.64 24.92 -3.59
C GLY A 328 -16.63 24.93 -4.77
N SER A 329 -16.41 25.77 -5.80
CA SER A 329 -17.29 25.81 -6.98
C SER A 329 -17.00 24.69 -7.98
N VAL A 330 -15.77 24.19 -7.98
CA VAL A 330 -15.31 23.01 -8.70
C VAL A 330 -14.68 22.03 -7.70
N PHE A 331 -14.98 20.74 -7.85
CA PHE A 331 -14.30 19.66 -7.14
C PHE A 331 -14.12 18.44 -8.03
N ALA A 332 -13.18 17.58 -7.68
CA ALA A 332 -12.95 16.31 -8.34
C ALA A 332 -12.87 15.18 -7.31
N PHE A 333 -13.26 13.98 -7.75
CA PHE A 333 -13.30 12.80 -6.91
C PHE A 333 -13.03 11.53 -7.72
N VAL A 334 -12.42 10.55 -7.08
CA VAL A 334 -12.21 9.22 -7.65
C VAL A 334 -13.26 8.26 -7.09
N ASN A 335 -13.90 7.48 -7.95
CA ASN A 335 -14.77 6.38 -7.55
C ASN A 335 -14.48 5.14 -8.42
N SER A 336 -14.21 4.01 -7.77
CA SER A 336 -13.86 2.73 -8.41
C SER A 336 -12.84 2.88 -9.55
N GLY A 337 -11.73 3.59 -9.32
CA GLY A 337 -10.67 3.79 -10.33
C GLY A 337 -11.01 4.75 -11.48
N ARG A 338 -12.07 5.56 -11.33
CA ARG A 338 -12.50 6.56 -12.33
C ARG A 338 -12.54 7.95 -11.73
N LEU A 339 -11.89 8.91 -12.39
CA LEU A 339 -11.79 10.30 -11.98
C LEU A 339 -12.90 11.14 -12.61
N TYR A 340 -13.64 11.85 -11.76
CA TYR A 340 -14.68 12.78 -12.17
C TYR A 340 -14.39 14.18 -11.67
N SER A 341 -14.85 15.18 -12.42
CA SER A 341 -14.85 16.59 -12.01
C SER A 341 -16.25 17.16 -12.11
N PHE A 342 -16.69 17.85 -11.07
CA PHE A 342 -17.96 18.55 -11.04
C PHE A 342 -17.74 20.06 -10.93
N ASN A 343 -18.18 20.80 -11.94
CA ASN A 343 -18.21 22.27 -11.94
C ASN A 343 -19.64 22.74 -11.76
N ASN A 344 -19.95 23.22 -10.56
CA ASN A 344 -21.30 23.62 -10.20
C ASN A 344 -21.72 24.93 -10.89
N THR A 345 -20.78 25.83 -11.15
CA THR A 345 -21.04 27.11 -11.83
C THR A 345 -21.51 26.91 -13.27
N GLU A 346 -20.97 25.90 -13.95
CA GLU A 346 -21.27 25.62 -15.36
C GLU A 346 -22.25 24.47 -15.59
N ASN A 347 -22.71 23.84 -14.50
CA ASN A 347 -23.49 22.60 -14.49
C ASN A 347 -22.82 21.51 -15.35
N LYS A 348 -21.53 21.25 -15.13
CA LYS A 348 -20.77 20.23 -15.88
C LYS A 348 -20.30 19.13 -14.94
N LEU A 349 -20.54 17.88 -15.33
CA LEU A 349 -19.88 16.70 -14.78
C LEU A 349 -18.98 16.14 -15.87
N ALA A 350 -17.68 16.03 -15.63
CA ALA A 350 -16.73 15.50 -16.60
C ALA A 350 -16.12 14.21 -16.09
N TYR A 351 -16.16 13.14 -16.89
CA TYR A 351 -15.44 11.90 -16.65
C TYR A 351 -14.03 12.03 -17.24
N LEU A 352 -13.06 12.42 -16.40
CA LEU A 352 -11.75 12.85 -16.85
C LEU A 352 -10.84 11.69 -17.24
N PHE A 353 -10.86 10.61 -16.47
CA PHE A 353 -9.95 9.49 -16.67
C PHE A 353 -10.48 8.20 -16.06
N GLY A 354 -10.27 7.09 -16.76
CA GLY A 354 -10.30 5.74 -16.21
C GLY A 354 -9.97 4.74 -17.31
N PHE A 355 -9.48 3.56 -16.90
CA PHE A 355 -9.10 2.53 -17.85
C PHE A 355 -10.29 1.76 -18.42
N TYR A 356 -11.42 1.74 -17.71
CA TYR A 356 -12.65 1.09 -18.15
C TYR A 356 -13.80 2.10 -18.29
N ASP A 357 -14.66 1.83 -19.26
CA ASP A 357 -15.87 2.59 -19.57
C ASP A 357 -16.95 1.64 -20.10
N SER A 358 -18.11 2.14 -20.54
CA SER A 358 -19.19 1.26 -21.04
C SER A 358 -18.81 0.43 -22.27
N ASP A 359 -17.84 0.90 -23.06
CA ASP A 359 -17.36 0.22 -24.27
C ASP A 359 -16.17 -0.72 -23.94
N ASN A 360 -15.48 -0.47 -22.82
CA ASN A 360 -14.26 -1.16 -22.39
C ASN A 360 -14.38 -1.68 -20.96
N ASP A 361 -15.26 -2.65 -20.72
CA ASP A 361 -15.53 -3.21 -19.40
C ASP A 361 -15.20 -4.71 -19.35
N ASP A 362 -13.91 -5.05 -19.48
CA ASP A 362 -13.39 -6.42 -19.30
C ASP A 362 -12.33 -6.48 -18.19
N ILE A 363 -11.82 -7.69 -17.93
CA ILE A 363 -10.82 -7.95 -16.88
C ILE A 363 -9.51 -7.18 -17.11
N ARG A 364 -9.11 -6.94 -18.37
CA ARG A 364 -7.89 -6.20 -18.72
C ARG A 364 -8.04 -4.73 -18.32
N ALA A 365 -9.19 -4.14 -18.66
CA ALA A 365 -9.48 -2.73 -18.37
C ALA A 365 -9.78 -2.46 -16.88
N ARG A 366 -10.39 -3.42 -16.18
CA ARG A 366 -10.79 -3.28 -14.76
C ARG A 366 -9.73 -3.62 -13.74
N TRP A 367 -8.55 -4.08 -14.15
CA TRP A 367 -7.55 -4.49 -13.18
C TRP A 367 -7.13 -3.34 -12.27
N ASN A 368 -7.29 -3.53 -10.96
CA ASN A 368 -7.23 -2.46 -9.97
C ASN A 368 -5.85 -2.28 -9.33
N ARG A 369 -4.78 -2.50 -10.11
CA ARG A 369 -3.39 -2.26 -9.69
C ARG A 369 -2.88 -0.88 -10.13
N ASN A 370 -3.73 0.12 -10.01
CA ASN A 370 -3.39 1.52 -10.21
C ASN A 370 -4.17 2.42 -9.26
N SER A 371 -3.68 3.63 -9.05
CA SER A 371 -4.29 4.65 -8.21
C SER A 371 -4.25 6.00 -8.91
N ILE A 372 -5.25 6.83 -8.63
CA ILE A 372 -5.37 8.18 -9.17
C ILE A 372 -5.26 9.17 -8.01
N LYS A 373 -4.34 10.14 -8.13
CA LYS A 373 -4.16 11.24 -7.17
C LYS A 373 -4.49 12.58 -7.78
N ILE A 374 -5.31 13.37 -7.10
CA ILE A 374 -5.71 14.71 -7.55
C ILE A 374 -4.69 15.72 -7.01
N LEU A 375 -3.80 16.16 -7.89
CA LEU A 375 -2.66 17.00 -7.52
C LEU A 375 -3.06 18.46 -7.34
N SER A 376 -3.91 19.01 -8.22
CA SER A 376 -4.41 20.38 -8.11
C SER A 376 -5.73 20.60 -8.83
N ILE A 377 -6.51 21.58 -8.36
CA ILE A 377 -7.74 22.06 -8.99
C ILE A 377 -7.73 23.59 -8.90
N ASP A 378 -7.98 24.28 -10.00
CA ASP A 378 -8.17 25.73 -10.02
C ASP A 378 -9.65 26.16 -10.13
N GLU A 379 -9.91 27.46 -9.99
CA GLU A 379 -11.26 28.03 -10.08
C GLU A 379 -11.84 27.99 -11.51
N ALA A 380 -11.00 27.83 -12.54
CA ALA A 380 -11.45 27.63 -13.92
C ALA A 380 -11.87 26.17 -14.17
N GLY A 381 -11.54 25.26 -13.25
CA GLY A 381 -11.78 23.83 -13.34
C GLY A 381 -10.72 23.07 -14.12
N ASN A 382 -9.52 23.64 -14.31
CA ASN A 382 -8.37 22.88 -14.75
C ASN A 382 -7.87 22.00 -13.60
N ILE A 383 -7.47 20.77 -13.94
CA ILE A 383 -7.15 19.75 -12.94
C ILE A 383 -5.87 19.04 -13.36
N LYS A 384 -4.88 18.99 -12.45
CA LYS A 384 -3.73 18.11 -12.60
C LYS A 384 -3.91 16.88 -11.74
N PHE A 385 -3.63 15.71 -12.28
CA PHE A 385 -3.72 14.44 -11.57
C PHE A 385 -2.61 13.49 -11.98
N ALA A 386 -2.23 12.58 -11.09
CA ALA A 386 -1.31 11.49 -11.36
C ALA A 386 -2.07 10.16 -11.42
N VAL A 387 -1.68 9.29 -12.34
CA VAL A 387 -2.06 7.89 -12.38
C VAL A 387 -0.80 7.08 -12.11
N SER A 388 -0.77 6.32 -11.03
CA SER A 388 0.38 5.52 -10.61
C SER A 388 0.03 4.04 -10.57
N GLY A 389 0.99 3.17 -10.87
CA GLY A 389 0.79 1.73 -10.90
C GLY A 389 0.88 1.17 -12.31
N TYR A 390 0.18 0.07 -12.56
CA TYR A 390 0.13 -0.58 -13.86
C TYR A 390 -0.88 0.10 -14.79
N MET A 391 -0.48 0.34 -16.03
CA MET A 391 -1.29 0.99 -17.05
C MET A 391 -2.05 -0.07 -17.88
N ASN A 392 -3.37 -0.12 -17.70
CA ASN A 392 -4.21 -1.21 -18.26
C ASN A 392 -4.40 -1.17 -19.79
N ARG A 393 -4.34 0.02 -20.39
CA ARG A 393 -4.50 0.24 -21.83
C ARG A 393 -3.92 1.59 -22.23
N GLY A 394 -3.95 1.93 -23.51
CA GLY A 394 -3.40 3.18 -24.03
C GLY A 394 -1.94 3.04 -24.45
N ILE A 395 -1.26 4.17 -24.64
CA ILE A 395 0.12 4.20 -25.16
C ILE A 395 1.16 3.56 -24.23
N HIS A 396 0.82 3.39 -22.95
CA HIS A 396 1.66 2.79 -21.92
C HIS A 396 1.14 1.42 -21.48
N GLU A 397 0.28 0.76 -22.25
CA GLU A 397 -0.29 -0.55 -21.88
C GLU A 397 0.81 -1.55 -21.45
N GLY A 398 0.64 -2.15 -20.26
CA GLY A 398 1.60 -3.10 -19.71
C GLY A 398 2.78 -2.46 -18.98
N CYS A 399 2.93 -1.14 -19.03
CA CYS A 399 3.98 -0.44 -18.30
C CYS A 399 3.57 -0.18 -16.85
N THR A 400 4.55 -0.15 -15.94
CA THR A 400 4.36 0.31 -14.56
C THR A 400 5.07 1.65 -14.36
N GLY A 401 4.41 2.61 -13.73
CA GLY A 401 5.00 3.93 -13.57
C GLY A 401 4.03 4.98 -13.03
N ILE A 402 4.33 6.24 -13.32
CA ILE A 402 3.53 7.40 -12.92
C ILE A 402 3.31 8.29 -14.15
N ALA A 403 2.06 8.42 -14.59
CA ALA A 403 1.64 9.37 -15.62
C ALA A 403 1.03 10.60 -14.94
N VAL A 404 1.53 11.80 -15.26
CA VAL A 404 0.95 13.07 -14.79
C VAL A 404 0.18 13.71 -15.93
N TYR A 405 -1.08 14.07 -15.68
CA TYR A 405 -1.99 14.65 -16.66
C TYR A 405 -2.44 16.05 -16.27
N ASP A 406 -2.78 16.85 -17.27
CA ASP A 406 -3.50 18.13 -17.15
C ASP A 406 -4.83 18.05 -17.90
N TYR A 407 -5.92 18.36 -17.22
CA TYR A 407 -7.24 18.55 -17.81
C TYR A 407 -7.50 20.05 -17.98
N ASN A 408 -7.80 20.46 -19.22
CA ASN A 408 -8.19 21.82 -19.53
C ASN A 408 -9.71 21.93 -19.71
N SER A 409 -10.37 22.65 -18.81
CA SER A 409 -11.84 22.76 -18.78
C SER A 409 -12.43 23.55 -19.95
N SER A 410 -11.64 24.46 -20.54
CA SER A 410 -12.09 25.37 -21.60
C SER A 410 -12.23 24.67 -22.93
N ILE A 411 -11.34 23.71 -23.21
CA ILE A 411 -11.35 22.91 -24.44
C ILE A 411 -11.85 21.47 -24.22
N ASN A 412 -12.09 21.06 -22.98
CA ASN A 412 -12.53 19.72 -22.61
C ASN A 412 -11.59 18.62 -23.17
N ALA A 413 -10.30 18.74 -22.85
CA ALA A 413 -9.28 17.79 -23.26
C ALA A 413 -8.35 17.48 -22.09
N VAL A 414 -7.84 16.25 -22.06
CA VAL A 414 -6.81 15.78 -21.12
C VAL A 414 -5.50 15.65 -21.88
N GLU A 415 -4.40 16.12 -21.32
CA GLU A 415 -3.05 15.99 -21.87
C GLU A 415 -2.16 15.25 -20.88
N GLU A 416 -1.45 14.22 -21.33
CA GLU A 416 -0.34 13.66 -20.56
C GLU A 416 0.84 14.63 -20.59
N LEU A 417 1.31 15.07 -19.42
CA LEU A 417 2.45 15.98 -19.29
C LEU A 417 3.78 15.21 -19.31
N VAL A 418 3.87 14.16 -18.50
CA VAL A 418 5.04 13.27 -18.36
C VAL A 418 4.62 11.85 -17.99
N PHE A 419 5.47 10.88 -18.31
CA PHE A 419 5.42 9.51 -17.79
C PHE A 419 6.76 9.15 -17.15
N ILE A 420 6.73 8.65 -15.92
CA ILE A 420 7.90 8.17 -15.18
C ILE A 420 7.77 6.66 -15.10
N GLU A 421 8.38 5.95 -16.04
CA GLU A 421 8.41 4.48 -16.03
C GLU A 421 9.21 3.97 -14.83
N SER A 422 8.79 2.87 -14.24
CA SER A 422 9.38 2.26 -13.06
C SER A 422 9.64 0.77 -13.26
N ASN A 423 10.73 0.28 -12.68
CA ASN A 423 11.00 -1.15 -12.55
C ASN A 423 10.39 -1.75 -11.26
N LYS A 424 9.65 -0.98 -10.48
CA LYS A 424 8.96 -1.46 -9.28
C LYS A 424 7.61 -2.06 -9.65
N SER A 425 7.07 -2.91 -8.79
CA SER A 425 5.70 -3.41 -8.94
C SER A 425 4.68 -2.29 -8.77
N ALA A 426 3.47 -2.56 -9.27
CA ALA A 426 2.38 -1.60 -9.27
C ALA A 426 1.95 -1.17 -7.85
N GLU A 427 1.99 -2.10 -6.90
CA GLU A 427 1.69 -1.88 -5.49
C GLU A 427 2.74 -0.96 -4.85
N VAL A 428 4.03 -1.22 -5.08
CA VAL A 428 5.14 -0.42 -4.53
C VAL A 428 5.13 1.01 -5.06
N ILE A 429 4.96 1.20 -6.37
CA ILE A 429 4.94 2.56 -6.93
C ILE A 429 3.71 3.35 -6.47
N THR A 430 2.58 2.68 -6.24
CA THR A 430 1.37 3.31 -5.71
C THR A 430 1.58 3.77 -4.26
N SER A 431 2.16 2.91 -3.41
CA SER A 431 2.53 3.23 -2.03
C SER A 431 3.50 4.41 -1.93
N TYR A 432 4.46 4.49 -2.86
CA TYR A 432 5.39 5.63 -2.97
C TYR A 432 4.68 6.96 -3.27
N VAL A 433 3.75 6.96 -4.23
CA VAL A 433 2.91 8.13 -4.59
C VAL A 433 1.94 8.48 -3.45
N ASP A 434 1.41 7.48 -2.76
CA ASP A 434 0.56 7.65 -1.57
C ASP A 434 1.31 8.34 -0.43
N LYS A 435 2.61 8.08 -0.25
CA LYS A 435 3.45 8.80 0.71
C LYS A 435 3.66 10.25 0.32
N LEU A 436 4.10 10.52 -0.91
CA LEU A 436 4.35 11.89 -1.38
C LEU A 436 4.11 12.03 -2.89
N ALA A 437 3.15 12.87 -3.25
CA ALA A 437 2.90 13.35 -4.60
C ALA A 437 2.34 14.76 -4.51
N TYR A 438 3.04 15.73 -5.08
CA TYR A 438 2.68 17.14 -5.00
C TYR A 438 3.05 17.90 -6.28
N VAL A 439 2.18 18.76 -6.79
CA VAL A 439 2.51 19.68 -7.89
C VAL A 439 2.53 21.11 -7.38
N SER A 440 3.65 21.79 -7.58
CA SER A 440 3.82 23.20 -7.25
C SER A 440 3.11 24.12 -8.24
N SER A 441 2.93 25.38 -7.86
CA SER A 441 2.44 26.44 -8.74
C SER A 441 3.33 26.74 -9.96
N ASN A 442 4.56 26.22 -10.00
CA ASN A 442 5.52 26.37 -11.09
C ASN A 442 5.66 25.09 -11.94
N ASP A 443 4.63 24.23 -11.95
CA ASP A 443 4.59 23.00 -12.75
C ASP A 443 5.76 22.03 -12.47
N ILE A 444 6.20 21.98 -11.21
CA ILE A 444 7.09 20.92 -10.72
C ILE A 444 6.29 19.89 -9.96
N PHE A 445 6.45 18.63 -10.36
CA PHE A 445 5.95 17.46 -9.65
C PHE A 445 7.02 16.92 -8.70
N TYR A 446 6.67 16.78 -7.43
CA TYR A 446 7.47 16.15 -6.40
C TYR A 446 6.90 14.78 -6.08
N VAL A 447 7.76 13.76 -6.06
CA VAL A 447 7.38 12.38 -5.73
C VAL A 447 8.45 11.68 -4.90
N MET A 448 8.03 10.84 -3.96
CA MET A 448 8.94 9.95 -3.24
C MET A 448 9.12 8.64 -4.01
N LEU A 449 10.37 8.16 -4.20
CA LEU A 449 10.69 6.88 -4.82
C LEU A 449 11.87 6.24 -4.06
N ASP A 450 11.73 5.00 -3.57
CA ASP A 450 12.68 4.31 -2.66
C ASP A 450 13.26 5.23 -1.55
N GLN A 451 12.42 6.01 -0.88
CA GLN A 451 12.86 6.95 0.18
C GLN A 451 13.78 8.07 -0.30
N ASN A 452 13.80 8.36 -1.59
CA ASN A 452 14.35 9.59 -2.18
C ASN A 452 13.21 10.47 -2.65
N ILE A 453 13.40 11.79 -2.69
CA ILE A 453 12.42 12.74 -3.21
C ILE A 453 12.98 13.36 -4.47
N TYR A 454 12.20 13.28 -5.54
CA TYR A 454 12.55 13.80 -6.86
C TYR A 454 11.70 15.01 -7.19
N GLU A 455 12.31 16.02 -7.80
CA GLU A 455 11.59 17.06 -8.56
C GLU A 455 11.61 16.68 -10.03
N VAL A 456 10.43 16.74 -10.66
CA VAL A 456 10.20 16.49 -12.07
C VAL A 456 9.57 17.73 -12.68
N ASP A 457 10.28 18.34 -13.62
CA ASP A 457 9.78 19.50 -14.36
C ASP A 457 8.80 19.04 -15.44
N LEU A 458 7.54 19.44 -15.31
CA LEU A 458 6.46 19.00 -16.22
C LEU A 458 6.53 19.69 -17.60
N VAL A 459 7.29 20.78 -17.72
CA VAL A 459 7.46 21.54 -18.96
C VAL A 459 8.73 21.08 -19.68
N ASP A 460 9.86 21.11 -18.97
CA ASP A 460 11.18 20.77 -19.51
C ASP A 460 11.42 19.25 -19.58
N LYS A 461 10.60 18.45 -18.89
CA LYS A 461 10.66 16.98 -18.85
C LYS A 461 12.01 16.45 -18.34
N THR A 462 12.48 17.07 -17.25
CA THR A 462 13.73 16.70 -16.58
C THR A 462 13.46 16.33 -15.13
N SER A 463 14.35 15.53 -14.54
CA SER A 463 14.25 15.10 -13.15
C SER A 463 15.58 15.30 -12.41
N LYS A 464 15.51 15.46 -11.09
CA LYS A 464 16.66 15.36 -10.17
C LYS A 464 16.19 15.01 -8.76
N ALA A 465 17.03 14.30 -8.01
CA ALA A 465 16.82 14.13 -6.57
C ALA A 465 17.02 15.48 -5.85
N VAL A 466 16.14 15.78 -4.89
CA VAL A 466 16.22 16.95 -4.01
C VAL A 466 16.41 16.58 -2.55
N VAL A 467 16.06 15.35 -2.17
CA VAL A 467 16.40 14.72 -0.89
C VAL A 467 16.75 13.27 -1.15
N GLU A 468 17.92 12.85 -0.70
CA GLU A 468 18.44 11.48 -0.87
C GLU A 468 18.54 10.80 0.50
N ASP A 469 18.38 9.47 0.51
CA ASP A 469 18.48 8.58 1.67
C ASP A 469 17.63 9.04 2.86
N ILE A 470 16.44 9.61 2.63
CA ILE A 470 15.62 10.20 3.70
C ILE A 470 15.21 9.15 4.76
N GLY A 471 15.15 7.89 4.35
CA GLY A 471 14.80 6.76 5.19
C GLY A 471 15.92 6.20 6.04
N SER A 472 17.17 6.65 5.85
CA SER A 472 18.24 6.36 6.80
C SER A 472 18.14 7.22 8.06
N GLY A 473 17.27 8.23 8.05
CA GLY A 473 17.00 9.10 9.20
C GLY A 473 15.50 9.17 9.48
N THR A 474 15.08 10.21 10.22
CA THR A 474 13.66 10.44 10.51
C THR A 474 13.12 11.55 9.61
N TYR A 475 11.94 11.31 9.02
CA TYR A 475 11.20 12.35 8.30
C TYR A 475 9.72 12.39 8.67
N LYS A 476 9.09 13.53 8.36
CA LYS A 476 7.67 13.79 8.52
C LYS A 476 7.19 14.64 7.35
N ILE A 477 5.97 14.40 6.87
CA ILE A 477 5.34 15.11 5.75
C ILE A 477 4.06 15.77 6.27
N SER A 478 3.80 17.01 5.87
CA SER A 478 2.57 17.73 6.23
C SER A 478 1.32 17.06 5.65
N LYS A 479 0.15 17.28 6.26
CA LYS A 479 -1.12 16.68 5.76
C LYS A 479 -1.43 17.08 4.31
N SER A 480 -1.13 18.31 3.92
CA SER A 480 -1.30 18.83 2.56
C SER A 480 -0.18 18.39 1.60
N LYS A 481 0.82 17.64 2.09
CA LYS A 481 1.99 17.14 1.35
C LYS A 481 2.85 18.23 0.68
N ASN A 482 2.68 19.49 1.05
CA ASN A 482 3.44 20.61 0.49
C ASN A 482 4.67 21.00 1.33
N VAL A 483 4.85 20.42 2.52
CA VAL A 483 6.00 20.64 3.39
C VAL A 483 6.52 19.29 3.87
N ILE A 484 7.84 19.14 3.89
CA ILE A 484 8.53 17.98 4.46
C ILE A 484 9.62 18.43 5.40
N ALA A 485 9.81 17.69 6.50
CA ALA A 485 10.97 17.84 7.37
C ALA A 485 11.73 16.52 7.50
N TRP A 486 13.05 16.60 7.54
CA TRP A 486 13.92 15.43 7.71
C TRP A 486 15.18 15.75 8.51
N GLN A 487 15.67 14.74 9.21
CA GLN A 487 16.92 14.79 9.98
C GLN A 487 17.65 13.45 9.90
N GLY A 488 18.97 13.50 9.90
CA GLY A 488 19.82 12.31 10.02
C GLY A 488 20.13 11.95 11.47
N ASP A 489 20.92 10.90 11.67
CA ASP A 489 21.27 10.32 12.98
C ASP A 489 22.12 11.22 13.87
N GLU A 490 22.72 12.27 13.31
CA GLU A 490 23.48 13.25 14.07
C GLU A 490 22.60 14.10 15.00
N LEU A 491 21.29 14.24 14.69
CA LEU A 491 20.26 14.96 15.48
C LEU A 491 20.60 16.41 15.85
N THR A 492 21.69 16.98 15.36
CA THR A 492 22.13 18.36 15.63
C THR A 492 21.45 19.39 14.73
N SER A 493 20.77 18.94 13.67
CA SER A 493 19.97 19.78 12.80
C SER A 493 18.90 18.97 12.08
N LEU A 494 17.86 19.67 11.62
CA LEU A 494 16.88 19.16 10.67
C LEU A 494 16.68 20.17 9.53
N ASN A 495 16.15 19.72 8.41
CA ASN A 495 15.76 20.58 7.29
C ASN A 495 14.25 20.57 7.13
N VAL A 496 13.68 21.71 6.73
CA VAL A 496 12.27 21.87 6.36
C VAL A 496 12.20 22.40 4.95
N MET A 497 11.56 21.67 4.03
CA MET A 497 11.38 22.10 2.65
C MET A 497 9.92 22.39 2.35
N ASN A 498 9.65 23.59 1.84
CA ASN A 498 8.37 23.94 1.24
C ASN A 498 8.42 23.60 -0.26
N LEU A 499 7.64 22.61 -0.69
CA LEU A 499 7.63 22.09 -2.06
C LEU A 499 6.98 23.04 -3.05
N ASN A 500 6.16 24.01 -2.61
CA ASN A 500 5.61 25.02 -3.50
C ASN A 500 6.66 26.10 -3.86
N THR A 501 7.42 26.57 -2.88
CA THR A 501 8.42 27.64 -3.06
C THR A 501 9.82 27.12 -3.37
N ARG A 502 10.04 25.82 -3.16
CA ARG A 502 11.35 25.13 -3.21
C ARG A 502 12.34 25.60 -2.13
N ALA A 503 11.89 26.38 -1.14
CA ALA A 503 12.76 26.88 -0.09
C ALA A 503 13.07 25.76 0.92
N ILE A 504 14.34 25.66 1.32
CA ILE A 504 14.81 24.79 2.39
C ILE A 504 15.27 25.67 3.56
N THR A 505 14.67 25.45 4.72
CA THR A 505 14.95 26.15 5.97
C THR A 505 15.61 25.17 6.94
N PRO A 506 16.91 25.32 7.26
CA PRO A 506 17.56 24.51 8.28
C PRO A 506 17.16 24.96 9.68
N VAL A 507 17.05 24.01 10.61
CA VAL A 507 16.85 24.24 12.05
C VAL A 507 18.02 23.61 12.78
N GLU A 508 18.81 24.43 13.48
CA GLU A 508 20.03 24.00 14.18
C GLU A 508 19.80 23.90 15.70
N ALA A 509 20.35 22.86 16.31
CA ALA A 509 20.39 22.70 17.76
C ALA A 509 21.38 23.69 18.38
N ASN A 510 21.14 24.13 19.62
CA ASN A 510 22.17 24.88 20.33
C ASN A 510 23.36 23.96 20.67
N PRO A 511 24.57 24.51 20.90
CA PRO A 511 25.69 23.71 21.35
C PRO A 511 25.36 22.92 22.62
N GLY A 512 25.50 21.59 22.56
CA GLY A 512 25.19 20.68 23.68
C GLY A 512 23.76 20.14 23.68
N GLU A 513 23.01 20.34 22.60
CA GLU A 513 21.64 19.85 22.44
C GLU A 513 21.47 19.01 21.16
N TYR A 514 20.43 18.17 21.15
CA TYR A 514 19.85 17.60 19.93
C TYR A 514 18.45 18.16 19.69
N ILE A 515 18.02 18.03 18.43
CA ILE A 515 16.66 18.31 17.94
C ILE A 515 16.03 16.99 17.47
N ILE A 516 14.77 16.79 17.84
CA ILE A 516 13.99 15.62 17.46
C ILE A 516 12.78 16.09 16.65
N VAL A 517 12.68 15.66 15.39
CA VAL A 517 11.49 15.88 14.55
C VAL A 517 10.33 15.04 15.07
N LEU A 518 9.18 15.68 15.36
CA LEU A 518 8.04 15.02 16.00
C LEU A 518 6.84 14.86 15.05
N GLY A 519 6.58 15.84 14.19
CA GLY A 519 5.49 15.76 13.23
C GLY A 519 5.08 17.11 12.67
N PHE A 520 3.87 17.17 12.10
CA PHE A 520 3.28 18.40 11.58
C PHE A 520 1.91 18.62 12.17
N ARG A 521 1.62 19.88 12.53
CA ARG A 521 0.27 20.36 12.80
C ARG A 521 -0.19 21.22 11.64
N GLY A 522 -1.04 20.68 10.77
CA GLY A 522 -1.34 21.31 9.48
C GLY A 522 -0.08 21.35 8.62
N GLU A 523 0.48 22.55 8.44
CA GLU A 523 1.72 22.80 7.70
C GLU A 523 2.88 23.23 8.61
N ASP A 524 2.63 23.39 9.92
CA ASP A 524 3.63 23.82 10.89
C ASP A 524 4.38 22.61 11.44
N LEU A 525 5.71 22.66 11.42
CA LEU A 525 6.57 21.64 11.99
C LEU A 525 6.49 21.65 13.51
N VAL A 526 6.36 20.48 14.12
CA VAL A 526 6.52 20.23 15.55
C VAL A 526 7.83 19.49 15.78
N TYR A 527 8.70 20.04 16.63
CA TYR A 527 9.98 19.41 16.98
C TYR A 527 10.32 19.68 18.46
N GLY A 528 11.15 18.82 19.06
CA GLY A 528 11.60 18.95 20.44
C GLY A 528 13.10 19.22 20.54
N THR A 529 13.53 19.78 21.67
CA THR A 529 14.94 19.98 22.00
C THR A 529 15.32 19.21 23.27
N VAL A 530 16.47 18.55 23.23
CA VAL A 530 16.98 17.72 24.34
C VAL A 530 18.42 18.11 24.64
N ASN A 531 18.78 18.24 25.92
CA ASN A 531 20.18 18.39 26.31
C ASN A 531 20.88 17.04 26.20
N LEU A 532 22.13 17.00 25.74
CA LEU A 532 22.92 15.77 25.71
C LEU A 532 23.03 15.10 27.10
N SER A 533 23.06 15.91 28.17
CA SER A 533 23.10 15.43 29.55
C SER A 533 21.81 14.73 30.01
N ASP A 534 20.72 14.88 29.26
CA ASP A 534 19.40 14.35 29.57
C ASP A 534 19.05 13.12 28.73
N ILE A 535 19.89 12.76 27.75
CA ILE A 535 19.74 11.53 26.97
C ILE A 535 20.20 10.36 27.83
N ARG A 536 19.32 9.37 28.00
CA ARG A 536 19.65 8.10 28.63
C ARG A 536 19.34 7.01 27.63
N ASN A 537 20.14 5.96 27.60
CA ASN A 537 19.68 4.77 26.92
C ASN A 537 18.69 4.08 27.84
N ASP A 538 17.58 3.62 27.28
CA ASP A 538 16.85 2.53 27.88
C ASP A 538 17.75 1.29 27.90
N GLN A 539 17.17 0.18 28.33
CA GLN A 539 17.96 -1.00 28.62
C GLN A 539 18.23 -1.86 27.39
N MET A 540 17.62 -1.53 26.24
CA MET A 540 17.99 -2.04 24.91
C MET A 540 19.23 -1.35 24.34
N GLY A 541 19.62 -0.22 24.94
CA GLY A 541 20.56 0.70 24.31
C GLY A 541 19.85 1.74 23.44
N ASN A 542 18.52 1.77 23.39
CA ASN A 542 17.78 2.75 22.61
C ASN A 542 17.77 4.10 23.36
N PRO A 543 18.06 5.21 22.68
CA PRO A 543 18.10 6.51 23.33
C PRO A 543 16.69 7.01 23.69
N ILE A 544 16.47 7.28 24.98
CA ILE A 544 15.36 8.07 25.49
C ILE A 544 15.73 9.55 25.35
N TYR A 545 15.10 10.20 24.38
CA TYR A 545 15.19 11.65 24.19
C TYR A 545 14.24 12.37 25.14
N ALA A 546 14.69 12.62 26.37
CA ALA A 546 13.94 13.42 27.35
C ALA A 546 13.98 14.91 26.97
N MET A 547 13.04 15.35 26.14
CA MET A 547 13.00 16.70 25.60
C MET A 547 12.55 17.69 26.67
N TYR A 548 13.33 18.74 26.91
CA TYR A 548 12.97 19.79 27.87
C TYR A 548 12.06 20.86 27.26
N SER A 549 11.95 20.90 25.93
CA SER A 549 11.03 21.79 25.22
C SER A 549 10.50 21.19 23.93
N MET A 550 9.36 21.71 23.48
CA MET A 550 8.74 21.45 22.19
C MET A 550 8.41 22.78 21.52
N LYS A 551 8.78 22.90 20.24
CA LYS A 551 8.55 24.09 19.41
C LYS A 551 7.62 23.77 18.25
N ILE A 552 6.86 24.78 17.84
CA ILE A 552 6.07 24.77 16.62
C ILE A 552 6.59 25.88 15.71
N GLN A 553 6.97 25.53 14.48
CA GLN A 553 7.60 26.45 13.53
C GLN A 553 6.92 26.37 12.18
N ASP A 554 6.66 27.51 11.54
CA ASP A 554 6.19 27.52 10.15
C ASP A 554 7.30 27.17 9.15
N SER A 555 6.93 26.98 7.87
CA SER A 555 7.90 26.64 6.82
C SER A 555 8.91 27.76 6.49
N GLU A 556 8.66 28.99 6.93
CA GLU A 556 9.55 30.14 6.76
C GLU A 556 10.58 30.29 7.89
N GLY A 557 10.45 29.52 8.97
CA GLY A 557 11.35 29.53 10.11
C GLY A 557 10.85 30.35 11.31
N ASN A 558 9.61 30.87 11.28
CA ASN A 558 9.06 31.61 12.41
C ASN A 558 8.58 30.65 13.49
N ILE A 559 9.04 30.83 14.72
CA ILE A 559 8.56 30.08 15.89
C ILE A 559 7.18 30.61 16.28
N LEU A 560 6.17 29.75 16.15
CA LEU A 560 4.78 30.02 16.50
C LEU A 560 4.49 29.70 17.97
N GLU A 561 5.14 28.68 18.52
CA GLU A 561 5.01 28.25 19.91
C GLU A 561 6.34 27.70 20.43
N ASP A 562 6.62 27.91 21.72
CA ASP A 562 7.81 27.40 22.39
C ASP A 562 7.48 26.92 23.82
N TYR A 563 7.05 25.66 23.92
CA TYR A 563 6.54 25.05 25.14
C TYR A 563 7.68 24.46 26.00
N HIS A 564 7.77 24.94 27.24
CA HIS A 564 8.82 24.57 28.20
C HIS A 564 8.22 24.17 29.55
N PRO A 565 7.95 22.87 29.79
CA PRO A 565 7.42 22.41 31.06
C PRO A 565 8.51 22.40 32.15
N ASN A 566 8.22 22.99 33.31
CA ASN A 566 9.19 23.05 34.41
C ASN A 566 9.27 21.72 35.18
N GLY A 567 10.47 21.13 35.22
CA GLY A 567 10.74 19.90 35.99
C GLY A 567 10.08 18.64 35.43
N ILE A 568 9.58 18.71 34.20
CA ILE A 568 8.95 17.62 33.47
C ILE A 568 9.58 17.58 32.08
N TYR A 569 9.78 16.38 31.55
CA TYR A 569 10.34 16.14 30.22
C TYR A 569 9.25 15.56 29.31
N ILE A 570 9.32 15.89 28.03
CA ILE A 570 8.49 15.32 26.98
C ILE A 570 9.24 14.13 26.40
N THR A 571 8.61 12.96 26.41
CA THR A 571 9.21 11.71 25.92
C THR A 571 8.52 11.21 24.65
N GLY A 572 7.38 11.78 24.29
CA GLY A 572 6.64 11.42 23.09
C GLY A 572 5.59 12.47 22.74
N VAL A 573 5.21 12.50 21.47
CA VAL A 573 4.18 13.39 20.94
C VAL A 573 3.28 12.62 19.99
N ASP A 574 1.99 12.70 20.23
CA ASP A 574 0.95 12.14 19.36
C ASP A 574 0.06 13.27 18.83
N ILE A 575 0.07 13.46 17.51
CA ILE A 575 -0.64 14.56 16.84
C ILE A 575 -1.89 13.99 16.18
N ARG A 576 -3.06 14.41 16.68
CA ARG A 576 -4.39 13.99 16.21
C ARG A 576 -5.18 15.18 15.70
N GLY A 577 -5.09 15.44 14.41
CA GLY A 577 -5.75 16.60 13.79
C GLY A 577 -5.22 17.92 14.33
N ASP A 578 -6.02 18.60 15.15
CA ASP A 578 -5.68 19.88 15.80
C ASP A 578 -5.16 19.73 17.25
N MET A 579 -5.15 18.50 17.77
CA MET A 579 -4.72 18.18 19.13
C MET A 579 -3.32 17.57 19.12
N ILE A 580 -2.48 18.04 20.02
CA ILE A 580 -1.17 17.45 20.32
C ILE A 580 -1.25 16.85 21.72
N ILE A 581 -0.96 15.56 21.87
CA ILE A 581 -0.89 14.86 23.16
C ILE A 581 0.58 14.63 23.47
N LEU A 582 1.05 15.18 24.59
CA LEU A 582 2.41 15.03 25.07
C LEU A 582 2.49 13.89 26.09
N SER A 583 3.29 12.87 25.80
CA SER A 583 3.75 11.91 26.80
C SER A 583 4.86 12.54 27.62
N ARG A 584 4.74 12.45 28.96
CA ARG A 584 5.60 13.19 29.88
C ARG A 584 6.25 12.28 30.92
N ALA A 585 7.42 12.67 31.38
CA ALA A 585 8.15 12.01 32.46
C ALA A 585 8.79 12.99 33.44
N VAL A 586 8.98 12.54 34.68
CA VAL A 586 9.76 13.25 35.70
C VAL A 586 11.06 12.50 35.94
N LYS A 587 12.14 13.25 36.12
CA LYS A 587 13.45 12.68 36.44
C LYS A 587 13.52 12.27 37.91
N ASP A 588 13.77 11.00 38.17
CA ASP A 588 13.99 10.45 39.50
C ASP A 588 15.38 10.85 40.02
N ALA A 589 15.42 11.45 41.21
CA ALA A 589 16.64 12.05 41.75
C ALA A 589 17.65 11.02 42.31
N GLU A 590 17.21 9.78 42.59
CA GLU A 590 18.07 8.73 43.15
C GLU A 590 18.66 7.84 42.05
N THR A 591 17.87 7.56 41.03
CA THR A 591 18.21 6.63 39.94
C THR A 591 18.61 7.35 38.65
N ASP A 592 18.42 8.67 38.56
CA ASP A 592 18.64 9.48 37.36
C ASP A 592 17.79 9.00 36.15
N SER A 593 16.75 8.20 36.40
CA SER A 593 15.84 7.62 35.41
C SER A 593 14.63 8.54 35.13
N TYR A 594 13.96 8.34 34.00
CA TYR A 594 12.73 9.07 33.66
C TYR A 594 11.51 8.21 33.95
N VAL A 595 10.66 8.66 34.88
CA VAL A 595 9.44 7.97 35.28
C VAL A 595 8.23 8.64 34.63
N PRO A 596 7.38 7.90 33.89
CA PRO A 596 6.18 8.46 33.26
C PRO A 596 5.28 9.22 34.25
N THR A 597 4.67 10.30 33.78
CA THR A 597 3.68 11.09 34.51
C THR A 597 2.45 11.34 33.63
N TYR A 598 1.50 12.15 34.09
CA TYR A 598 0.25 12.42 33.38
C TYR A 598 0.50 13.08 32.01
N ASP A 599 -0.19 12.63 30.97
CA ASP A 599 -0.11 13.22 29.62
C ASP A 599 -0.65 14.66 29.60
N ASP A 600 -0.17 15.49 28.65
CA ASP A 600 -0.67 16.86 28.43
C ASP A 600 -1.37 17.00 27.07
N PRO A 601 -2.67 17.28 27.02
CA PRO A 601 -3.33 17.67 25.78
C PRO A 601 -3.15 19.16 25.50
N ILE A 602 -2.56 19.50 24.36
CA ILE A 602 -2.52 20.86 23.81
C ILE A 602 -3.51 20.93 22.64
N THR A 603 -4.62 21.65 22.83
CA THR A 603 -5.64 21.86 21.79
C THR A 603 -5.56 23.29 21.26
N TYR A 604 -5.49 23.42 19.93
CA TYR A 604 -5.55 24.71 19.25
C TYR A 604 -6.80 24.78 18.38
N THR A 605 -7.49 25.92 18.38
CA THR A 605 -8.60 26.13 17.43
C THR A 605 -8.04 26.61 16.10
N LEU A 606 -7.98 25.72 15.11
CA LEU A 606 -7.78 26.15 13.72
C LEU A 606 -9.00 26.96 13.25
N PRO A 607 -8.82 28.00 12.43
CA PRO A 607 -9.93 28.56 11.66
C PRO A 607 -10.58 27.43 10.86
N ALA A 608 -11.91 27.34 10.87
CA ALA A 608 -12.61 26.35 10.04
C ALA A 608 -12.10 26.41 8.60
N GLU A 609 -11.74 25.26 8.02
CA GLU A 609 -11.35 25.17 6.62
C GLU A 609 -12.40 25.88 5.76
N LYS A 610 -11.97 26.82 4.93
CA LYS A 610 -12.84 27.43 3.92
C LYS A 610 -12.92 26.47 2.73
N GLY A 611 -13.62 25.38 2.96
CA GLY A 611 -14.12 24.42 1.99
C GLY A 611 -15.58 24.13 2.34
N SER A 612 -16.37 23.60 1.42
CA SER A 612 -17.82 23.56 1.63
C SER A 612 -18.56 22.41 0.99
N ASN A 613 -17.88 21.65 0.13
CA ASN A 613 -18.33 20.31 -0.23
C ASN A 613 -17.67 19.31 0.73
N THR A 614 -18.39 18.28 1.17
CA THR A 614 -17.86 17.30 2.11
C THR A 614 -18.25 15.88 1.70
N VAL A 615 -17.32 14.94 1.82
CA VAL A 615 -17.66 13.52 1.74
C VAL A 615 -18.20 13.09 3.10
N ALA A 616 -19.39 12.50 3.12
CA ALA A 616 -20.05 12.09 4.34
C ALA A 616 -20.80 10.77 4.17
N THR A 617 -20.84 10.00 5.25
CA THR A 617 -21.69 8.82 5.33
C THR A 617 -23.05 9.18 5.93
N VAL A 618 -24.13 8.82 5.25
CA VAL A 618 -25.51 9.11 5.64
C VAL A 618 -26.25 7.81 5.88
N ALA A 619 -26.97 7.70 7.00
CA ALA A 619 -27.80 6.54 7.26
C ALA A 619 -28.98 6.50 6.27
N GLU A 620 -29.19 5.35 5.64
CA GLU A 620 -30.24 5.17 4.64
C GLU A 620 -31.03 3.88 4.87
N GLU A 621 -32.36 4.01 4.89
CA GLU A 621 -33.24 2.88 5.14
C GLU A 621 -33.10 1.83 4.03
N GLY A 622 -32.68 0.62 4.42
CA GLY A 622 -32.47 -0.48 3.49
C GLY A 622 -31.03 -0.64 3.00
N TYR A 623 -30.17 0.35 3.22
CA TYR A 623 -28.74 0.32 2.81
C TYR A 623 -27.77 0.47 3.99
N GLU A 624 -28.29 0.62 5.22
CA GLU A 624 -27.56 0.99 6.44
C GLU A 624 -26.94 2.39 6.33
N LYS A 625 -25.82 2.49 5.61
CA LYS A 625 -25.04 3.70 5.43
C LYS A 625 -24.60 3.81 3.97
N VAL A 626 -24.78 4.98 3.38
CA VAL A 626 -24.32 5.32 2.03
C VAL A 626 -23.37 6.51 2.08
N THR A 627 -22.40 6.54 1.17
CA THR A 627 -21.43 7.61 1.02
C THR A 627 -21.96 8.64 0.02
N ARG A 628 -21.85 9.92 0.35
CA ARG A 628 -22.29 11.04 -0.49
C ARG A 628 -21.28 12.16 -0.46
N ILE A 629 -21.13 12.84 -1.59
CA ILE A 629 -20.52 14.17 -1.62
C ILE A 629 -21.64 15.18 -1.39
N LEU A 630 -21.68 15.80 -0.23
CA LEU A 630 -22.60 16.89 0.10
C LEU A 630 -22.09 18.16 -0.58
N THR A 631 -22.92 18.77 -1.42
CA THR A 631 -22.51 19.96 -2.18
C THR A 631 -22.82 21.24 -1.40
N LYS A 632 -21.89 22.20 -1.40
CA LYS A 632 -22.07 23.54 -0.80
C LYS A 632 -23.34 24.23 -1.29
N SER A 633 -23.51 24.18 -2.60
CA SER A 633 -24.47 24.96 -3.35
C SER A 633 -25.42 24.01 -4.06
N GLU A 634 -26.65 24.48 -4.24
CA GLU A 634 -27.66 23.69 -4.93
C GLU A 634 -27.22 23.35 -6.35
N VAL A 635 -27.31 22.07 -6.71
CA VAL A 635 -27.03 21.52 -8.02
C VAL A 635 -28.28 21.61 -8.88
N LYS A 636 -28.17 22.23 -10.05
CA LYS A 636 -29.24 22.28 -11.04
C LYS A 636 -29.27 20.99 -11.85
N VAL A 637 -29.75 19.90 -11.23
CA VAL A 637 -29.70 18.53 -11.78
C VAL A 637 -30.17 18.43 -13.24
N LYS A 638 -31.24 19.15 -13.61
CA LYS A 638 -31.80 19.12 -14.98
C LYS A 638 -30.97 19.86 -16.04
N GLU A 639 -29.99 20.64 -15.62
CA GLU A 639 -29.10 21.42 -16.48
C GLU A 639 -27.70 20.80 -16.59
N ILE A 640 -27.44 19.68 -15.90
CA ILE A 640 -26.14 19.00 -15.93
C ILE A 640 -25.83 18.50 -17.33
N ARG A 641 -24.61 18.78 -17.77
CA ARG A 641 -24.02 18.22 -18.99
C ARG A 641 -22.89 17.29 -18.59
N VAL A 642 -23.01 16.02 -18.99
CA VAL A 642 -21.94 15.04 -18.85
C VAL A 642 -20.96 15.22 -20.01
N LEU A 643 -19.67 15.33 -19.69
CA LEU A 643 -18.58 15.48 -20.65
C LEU A 643 -17.62 14.31 -20.53
N THR A 644 -17.13 13.84 -21.67
CA THR A 644 -16.05 12.85 -21.75
C THR A 644 -14.94 13.47 -22.59
N PRO A 645 -13.95 14.16 -21.98
CA PRO A 645 -12.81 14.70 -22.69
C PRO A 645 -12.03 13.62 -23.44
N ASN A 646 -11.50 13.99 -24.60
CA ASN A 646 -10.52 13.17 -25.33
C ASN A 646 -9.10 13.46 -24.84
N LEU A 647 -8.18 12.53 -25.09
CA LEU A 647 -6.75 12.72 -24.87
C LEU A 647 -6.14 13.53 -26.00
N THR A 648 -5.33 14.52 -25.67
CA THR A 648 -4.54 15.30 -26.63
C THR A 648 -3.44 14.42 -27.21
N LEU A 649 -3.39 14.36 -28.55
CA LEU A 649 -2.36 13.65 -29.28
C LEU A 649 -1.06 14.45 -29.24
N TYR A 650 0.03 13.78 -28.89
CA TYR A 650 1.37 14.35 -28.83
C TYR A 650 2.34 13.43 -29.57
N GLU A 651 3.05 13.97 -30.57
CA GLU A 651 3.97 13.18 -31.42
C GLU A 651 5.37 13.00 -30.82
N GLY A 652 5.68 13.68 -29.70
CA GLY A 652 6.98 13.56 -29.03
C GLY A 652 6.96 12.56 -27.88
N ASP A 653 8.08 12.47 -27.16
CA ASP A 653 8.19 11.64 -25.97
C ASP A 653 7.74 12.37 -24.69
N ARG A 654 7.12 11.63 -23.79
CA ARG A 654 6.66 12.04 -22.46
C ARG A 654 7.46 11.35 -21.35
N ASN A 655 8.26 10.35 -21.69
CA ASN A 655 9.11 9.66 -20.74
C ASN A 655 10.12 10.62 -20.08
N VAL A 656 10.15 10.61 -18.75
CA VAL A 656 11.17 11.27 -17.95
C VAL A 656 11.93 10.20 -17.18
N PRO A 657 13.21 9.95 -17.51
CA PRO A 657 14.00 8.97 -16.78
C PRO A 657 14.23 9.46 -15.34
N VAL A 658 14.07 8.56 -14.38
CA VAL A 658 14.43 8.78 -12.98
C VAL A 658 15.30 7.60 -12.56
N SER A 659 16.58 7.87 -12.28
CA SER A 659 17.51 6.86 -11.77
C SER A 659 17.43 6.80 -10.26
N ASN A 660 17.13 5.62 -9.72
CA ASN A 660 17.09 5.39 -8.29
C ASN A 660 18.21 4.43 -7.87
N ASP A 661 19.24 4.95 -7.23
CA ASP A 661 20.45 4.20 -6.86
C ASP A 661 20.50 3.88 -5.35
N ARG A 662 19.36 3.53 -4.74
CA ARG A 662 19.33 3.13 -3.32
C ARG A 662 20.22 1.91 -3.10
N ASP A 663 21.13 2.02 -2.14
CA ASP A 663 21.89 0.89 -1.63
C ASP A 663 21.01 0.07 -0.67
N ILE A 664 20.51 -1.07 -1.15
CA ILE A 664 19.62 -1.97 -0.40
C ILE A 664 20.31 -2.55 0.84
N GLU A 665 21.63 -2.74 0.81
CA GLU A 665 22.36 -3.33 1.94
C GLU A 665 22.52 -2.31 3.07
N LYS A 666 22.75 -1.04 2.72
CA LYS A 666 22.83 0.07 3.68
C LYS A 666 21.46 0.53 4.17
N ASN A 667 20.48 0.63 3.27
CA ASN A 667 19.16 1.19 3.52
C ASN A 667 18.06 0.18 3.08
N PRO A 668 17.90 -0.95 3.81
CA PRO A 668 16.91 -1.95 3.48
C PRO A 668 15.49 -1.43 3.69
N LEU A 669 14.57 -1.96 2.90
CA LEU A 669 13.14 -1.75 3.00
C LEU A 669 12.42 -3.07 3.29
N TYR A 670 11.31 -2.93 4.02
CA TYR A 670 10.40 -3.99 4.38
C TYR A 670 9.02 -3.66 3.81
N TYR A 671 8.48 -4.58 3.02
CA TYR A 671 7.19 -4.42 2.34
C TYR A 671 6.15 -5.23 3.09
N VAL A 672 5.11 -4.54 3.57
CA VAL A 672 3.97 -5.15 4.24
C VAL A 672 2.85 -5.27 3.25
N TYR A 673 2.40 -6.50 2.99
CA TYR A 673 1.17 -6.75 2.24
C TYR A 673 0.10 -7.17 3.23
N ASP A 674 -0.97 -6.38 3.36
CA ASP A 674 -2.11 -6.75 4.19
C ASP A 674 -2.95 -7.88 3.54
N ILE A 675 -4.01 -8.30 4.23
CA ILE A 675 -4.86 -9.38 3.73
C ILE A 675 -5.53 -9.04 2.38
N ALA A 676 -5.77 -7.75 2.10
CA ALA A 676 -6.33 -7.24 0.84
C ALA A 676 -5.26 -7.02 -0.25
N GLY A 677 -4.00 -7.39 0.03
CA GLY A 677 -2.87 -7.23 -0.86
C GLY A 677 -2.41 -5.77 -1.04
N SER A 678 -2.88 -4.84 -0.20
CA SER A 678 -2.38 -3.46 -0.21
C SER A 678 -0.98 -3.42 0.39
N GLU A 679 -0.07 -2.69 -0.26
CA GLU A 679 1.33 -2.61 0.13
C GLU A 679 1.62 -1.34 0.95
N LYS A 680 2.45 -1.48 1.98
CA LYS A 680 3.07 -0.38 2.71
C LYS A 680 4.54 -0.66 2.95
N THR A 681 5.37 0.35 2.69
CA THR A 681 6.82 0.21 2.80
C THR A 681 7.36 0.83 4.10
N TYR A 682 8.28 0.15 4.76
CA TYR A 682 8.90 0.56 6.02
C TYR A 682 10.43 0.46 5.95
N SER A 683 11.14 1.35 6.65
CA SER A 683 12.60 1.34 6.77
C SER A 683 13.12 0.40 7.87
N ASP A 684 12.25 -0.01 8.80
CA ASP A 684 12.59 -0.88 9.92
C ASP A 684 11.64 -2.08 10.01
N ALA A 685 12.19 -3.22 10.47
CA ALA A 685 11.45 -4.47 10.52
C ALA A 685 10.37 -4.47 11.61
N ALA A 686 10.65 -3.84 12.77
CA ALA A 686 9.71 -3.76 13.89
C ALA A 686 8.38 -3.10 13.48
N SER A 687 8.43 -1.91 12.88
CA SER A 687 7.25 -1.21 12.39
C SER A 687 6.51 -2.02 11.32
N ALA A 688 7.24 -2.70 10.44
CA ALA A 688 6.65 -3.56 9.42
C ALA A 688 5.90 -4.76 10.03
N VAL A 689 6.51 -5.43 11.02
CA VAL A 689 5.90 -6.58 11.73
C VAL A 689 4.68 -6.16 12.53
N ILE A 690 4.75 -5.04 13.26
CA ILE A 690 3.61 -4.48 14.00
C ILE A 690 2.46 -4.17 13.03
N ALA A 691 2.75 -3.51 11.90
CA ALA A 691 1.75 -3.20 10.90
C ALA A 691 1.11 -4.47 10.31
N ALA A 692 1.92 -5.47 9.96
CA ALA A 692 1.45 -6.75 9.41
C ALA A 692 0.63 -7.55 10.43
N GLU A 693 0.97 -7.52 11.72
CA GLU A 693 0.19 -8.18 12.76
C GLU A 693 -1.22 -7.59 12.87
N GLN A 694 -1.31 -6.27 12.84
CA GLN A 694 -2.58 -5.52 12.90
C GLN A 694 -3.44 -5.71 11.66
N SER A 695 -2.83 -5.81 10.47
CA SER A 695 -3.54 -5.93 9.18
C SER A 695 -3.72 -7.37 8.69
N SER A 696 -3.33 -8.36 9.51
CA SER A 696 -3.29 -9.77 9.12
C SER A 696 -2.45 -10.10 7.88
N GLY A 697 -1.37 -9.33 7.70
CA GLY A 697 -0.52 -9.38 6.52
C GLY A 697 0.70 -10.30 6.60
N VAL A 698 1.64 -9.99 5.71
CA VAL A 698 2.97 -10.57 5.53
C VAL A 698 3.99 -9.45 5.37
N VAL A 699 5.20 -9.67 5.88
CA VAL A 699 6.38 -8.82 5.69
C VAL A 699 7.40 -9.54 4.83
N VAL A 700 7.85 -8.91 3.75
CA VAL A 700 8.98 -9.37 2.94
C VAL A 700 10.08 -8.30 2.86
N SER A 701 11.32 -8.72 2.65
CA SER A 701 12.44 -7.81 2.40
C SER A 701 12.49 -7.35 0.94
N ASP A 702 13.41 -6.45 0.61
CA ASP A 702 13.78 -6.09 -0.78
C ASP A 702 14.15 -7.28 -1.68
N LYS A 703 14.51 -8.42 -1.09
CA LYS A 703 14.86 -9.65 -1.82
C LYS A 703 13.65 -10.59 -1.94
N ASN A 704 12.44 -10.13 -1.60
CA ASN A 704 11.19 -10.90 -1.56
C ASN A 704 11.19 -12.11 -0.60
N ASN A 705 12.15 -12.15 0.32
CA ASN A 705 12.23 -13.18 1.35
C ASN A 705 11.28 -12.84 2.49
N TYR A 706 10.60 -13.83 3.06
CA TYR A 706 9.78 -13.65 4.25
C TYR A 706 10.62 -13.14 5.41
N VAL A 707 10.20 -12.02 5.99
CA VAL A 707 10.66 -11.53 7.29
C VAL A 707 9.70 -12.02 8.37
N TRP A 708 8.40 -11.95 8.07
CA TRP A 708 7.35 -12.38 8.99
C TRP A 708 6.05 -12.65 8.23
N TYR A 709 5.22 -13.55 8.72
CA TYR A 709 3.82 -13.67 8.28
C TYR A 709 2.94 -14.10 9.44
N LYS A 710 1.70 -13.62 9.45
CA LYS A 710 0.76 -13.98 10.53
C LYS A 710 0.30 -15.44 10.37
N GLY A 711 0.15 -16.15 11.48
CA GLY A 711 -0.39 -17.51 11.46
C GLY A 711 0.63 -18.58 11.01
N ASN A 712 0.19 -19.84 10.94
CA ASN A 712 1.02 -21.00 10.62
C ASN A 712 2.16 -21.32 11.61
N ARG A 713 1.93 -21.04 12.90
CA ARG A 713 2.77 -21.52 14.01
C ARG A 713 2.35 -22.93 14.41
N LYS A 714 3.32 -23.85 14.59
CA LYS A 714 3.07 -25.20 15.11
C LYS A 714 2.46 -25.14 16.52
N ALA A 715 1.83 -26.22 16.99
CA ALA A 715 1.27 -26.27 18.36
C ALA A 715 2.37 -26.13 19.45
N SER A 716 3.59 -26.53 19.13
CA SER A 716 4.77 -26.39 19.97
C SER A 716 6.04 -26.43 19.15
N ASN A 717 7.06 -25.70 19.60
CA ASN A 717 8.43 -25.87 19.12
C ASN A 717 9.45 -25.64 20.25
N GLN A 718 10.63 -26.27 20.20
CA GLN A 718 11.72 -25.98 21.13
C GLN A 718 13.08 -26.29 20.49
N ILE A 719 14.00 -25.32 20.56
CA ILE A 719 15.37 -25.44 20.06
C ILE A 719 16.18 -26.25 21.07
N MET A 720 16.18 -27.58 20.89
CA MET A 720 16.80 -28.53 21.82
C MET A 720 18.33 -28.38 21.91
N ASP A 721 18.99 -27.92 20.84
CA ASP A 721 20.43 -27.69 20.87
C ASP A 721 20.82 -26.55 21.81
N ILE A 722 20.08 -25.43 21.80
CA ILE A 722 20.31 -24.33 22.76
C ILE A 722 19.98 -24.78 24.18
N THR A 723 18.93 -25.59 24.35
CA THR A 723 18.58 -26.19 25.65
C THR A 723 19.77 -26.94 26.26
N ARG A 724 20.40 -27.83 25.47
CA ARG A 724 21.59 -28.60 25.89
C ARG A 724 22.80 -27.70 26.16
N ARG A 725 23.05 -26.71 25.29
CA ARG A 725 24.17 -25.77 25.47
C ARG A 725 24.01 -24.93 26.74
N ALA A 726 22.78 -24.52 27.07
CA ALA A 726 22.50 -23.78 28.30
C ALA A 726 22.76 -24.63 29.55
N GLU A 727 22.42 -25.93 29.54
CA GLU A 727 22.71 -26.85 30.66
C GLU A 727 24.22 -27.09 30.87
N GLU A 728 25.00 -27.04 29.79
CA GLU A 728 26.45 -27.25 29.80
C GLU A 728 27.24 -25.93 29.99
N TYR A 729 26.56 -24.78 30.10
CA TYR A 729 27.20 -23.47 30.11
C TYR A 729 27.88 -23.18 31.45
N GLU A 730 29.22 -23.14 31.45
CA GLU A 730 30.01 -22.90 32.65
C GLU A 730 29.83 -21.49 33.21
N ASP A 731 29.64 -21.41 34.54
CA ASP A 731 29.58 -20.17 35.32
C ASP A 731 28.54 -19.14 34.82
N MET A 732 27.44 -19.60 34.21
CA MET A 732 26.40 -18.77 33.58
C MET A 732 25.92 -17.60 34.48
N THR A 733 25.65 -17.87 35.75
CA THR A 733 25.12 -16.87 36.71
C THR A 733 26.11 -15.78 37.10
N SER A 734 27.39 -15.95 36.77
CA SER A 734 28.45 -14.97 37.05
C SER A 734 28.76 -14.05 35.88
N LYS A 735 28.20 -14.33 34.70
CA LYS A 735 28.44 -13.57 33.47
C LYS A 735 27.35 -12.54 33.21
N ASN A 736 27.65 -11.56 32.36
CA ASN A 736 26.65 -10.65 31.82
C ASN A 736 25.58 -11.46 31.04
N SER A 737 24.30 -11.24 31.36
CA SER A 737 23.19 -12.03 30.80
C SER A 737 23.01 -11.81 29.30
N ALA A 738 23.19 -10.59 28.78
CA ALA A 738 23.21 -10.32 27.35
C ALA A 738 24.37 -11.07 26.64
N ALA A 739 25.55 -11.10 27.27
CA ALA A 739 26.69 -11.84 26.72
C ALA A 739 26.40 -13.35 26.59
N VAL A 740 25.75 -13.95 27.59
CA VAL A 740 25.34 -15.36 27.56
C VAL A 740 24.31 -15.62 26.47
N CYS A 741 23.28 -14.76 26.35
CA CYS A 741 22.25 -14.89 25.32
C CYS A 741 22.86 -14.86 23.90
N ILE A 742 23.70 -13.87 23.61
CA ILE A 742 24.37 -13.73 22.31
C ILE A 742 25.31 -14.92 22.06
N ASP A 743 26.11 -15.34 23.05
CA ASP A 743 27.01 -16.48 22.89
C ASP A 743 26.24 -17.76 22.57
N LEU A 744 25.09 -18.01 23.21
CA LEU A 744 24.22 -19.14 22.88
C LEU A 744 23.65 -19.04 21.45
N MET A 745 23.25 -17.85 21.00
CA MET A 745 22.79 -17.60 19.62
C MET A 745 23.90 -17.86 18.60
N LEU A 746 25.09 -17.31 18.81
CA LEU A 746 26.24 -17.49 17.93
C LEU A 746 26.70 -18.95 17.87
N GLN A 747 26.78 -19.60 19.03
CA GLN A 747 27.15 -21.02 19.10
C GLN A 747 26.15 -21.94 18.40
N PHE A 748 24.86 -21.57 18.40
CA PHE A 748 23.83 -22.30 17.66
C PHE A 748 24.05 -22.21 16.15
N GLU A 749 24.49 -21.05 15.64
CA GLU A 749 24.94 -20.86 14.24
C GLU A 749 26.37 -21.34 13.98
N GLY A 750 27.02 -22.00 14.94
CA GLY A 750 28.38 -22.52 14.79
C GLY A 750 29.49 -21.45 14.83
N VAL A 751 29.18 -20.24 15.30
CA VAL A 751 30.12 -19.12 15.45
C VAL A 751 30.65 -19.08 16.88
N ASN A 752 31.94 -18.78 17.03
CA ASN A 752 32.60 -18.61 18.33
C ASN A 752 33.27 -17.23 18.42
N ARG A 753 32.85 -16.43 19.41
CA ARG A 753 33.32 -15.07 19.67
C ARG A 753 33.45 -14.84 21.17
N ASN A 754 34.38 -13.98 21.57
CA ASN A 754 34.47 -13.54 22.97
C ASN A 754 33.50 -12.37 23.20
N VAL A 755 32.21 -12.68 23.30
CA VAL A 755 31.13 -11.70 23.42
C VAL A 755 31.31 -10.77 24.62
N GLU A 756 31.78 -11.31 25.75
CA GLU A 756 32.00 -10.52 26.97
C GLU A 756 33.04 -9.42 26.77
N ALA A 757 34.09 -9.69 25.99
CA ALA A 757 35.08 -8.69 25.62
C ALA A 757 34.52 -7.62 24.66
N LEU A 758 33.65 -8.00 23.70
CA LEU A 758 33.03 -7.07 22.75
C LEU A 758 32.07 -6.10 23.47
N ILE A 759 31.19 -6.63 24.33
CA ILE A 759 30.30 -5.80 25.17
C ILE A 759 31.12 -4.89 26.08
N SER A 760 32.18 -5.40 26.72
CA SER A 760 33.07 -4.58 27.55
C SER A 760 33.83 -3.51 26.74
N GLY A 761 34.00 -3.72 25.44
CA GLY A 761 34.56 -2.78 24.48
C GLY A 761 33.58 -1.70 24.02
N GLY A 762 32.30 -1.82 24.36
CA GLY A 762 31.25 -0.86 24.04
C GLY A 762 30.41 -1.20 22.80
N GLU A 763 30.58 -2.40 22.23
CA GLU A 763 29.75 -2.85 21.10
C GLU A 763 28.32 -3.19 21.56
N SER A 764 27.33 -2.83 20.74
CA SER A 764 25.93 -3.14 21.00
C SER A 764 25.56 -4.59 20.64
N VAL A 765 24.44 -5.08 21.15
CA VAL A 765 23.92 -6.42 20.83
C VAL A 765 23.75 -6.61 19.32
N GLY A 766 23.13 -5.62 18.65
CA GLY A 766 22.94 -5.63 17.20
C GLY A 766 24.25 -5.66 16.43
N GLN A 767 25.23 -4.82 16.80
CA GLN A 767 26.55 -4.79 16.18
C GLN A 767 27.27 -6.13 16.28
N ILE A 768 27.28 -6.74 17.47
CA ILE A 768 27.94 -8.03 17.69
C ILE A 768 27.30 -9.11 16.82
N LEU A 769 25.97 -9.16 16.72
CA LEU A 769 25.27 -10.13 15.89
C LEU A 769 25.55 -9.91 14.40
N ASP A 770 25.47 -8.66 13.92
CA ASP A 770 25.67 -8.30 12.51
C ASP A 770 27.10 -8.61 12.04
N GLU A 771 28.11 -8.27 12.83
CA GLU A 771 29.52 -8.56 12.52
C GLU A 771 29.89 -10.05 12.67
N SER A 772 29.12 -10.80 13.47
CA SER A 772 29.40 -12.21 13.75
C SER A 772 28.63 -13.19 12.86
N LEU A 773 27.52 -12.77 12.25
CA LEU A 773 26.65 -13.58 11.41
C LEU A 773 26.68 -13.09 9.95
N PRO A 774 27.73 -13.37 9.17
CA PRO A 774 27.88 -12.82 7.82
C PRO A 774 26.82 -13.29 6.80
N ASN A 775 26.08 -14.36 7.12
CA ASN A 775 24.96 -14.87 6.31
C ASN A 775 23.62 -14.71 7.05
N GLY A 776 23.58 -13.92 8.12
CA GLY A 776 22.40 -13.64 8.91
C GLY A 776 22.06 -12.15 8.84
N LYS A 777 20.79 -11.82 8.65
CA LYS A 777 20.31 -10.44 8.78
C LYS A 777 19.77 -10.22 10.18
N VAL A 778 20.36 -9.32 10.95
CA VAL A 778 19.84 -8.95 12.27
C VAL A 778 18.49 -8.25 12.12
N ILE A 779 17.51 -8.67 12.93
CA ILE A 779 16.16 -8.13 12.94
C ILE A 779 15.87 -7.58 14.33
N ASP A 780 15.72 -6.26 14.40
CA ASP A 780 15.16 -5.57 15.55
C ASP A 780 13.64 -5.73 15.54
N LEU A 781 13.08 -6.11 16.68
CA LEU A 781 11.67 -6.40 16.90
C LEU A 781 11.12 -5.58 18.07
N ASP A 782 11.71 -4.42 18.34
CA ASP A 782 11.25 -3.54 19.42
C ASP A 782 9.76 -3.21 19.31
N GLY A 783 9.05 -3.28 20.42
CA GLY A 783 7.60 -3.07 20.48
C GLY A 783 6.73 -4.20 19.89
N CYS A 784 7.31 -5.21 19.22
CA CYS A 784 6.55 -6.33 18.66
C CYS A 784 5.95 -7.21 19.77
N SER A 785 4.76 -7.79 19.53
CA SER A 785 4.10 -8.63 20.52
C SER A 785 4.84 -9.97 20.74
N LEU A 786 4.62 -10.61 21.91
CA LEU A 786 5.09 -11.98 22.13
C LEU A 786 4.58 -12.96 21.06
N ASP A 787 3.35 -12.79 20.56
CA ASP A 787 2.82 -13.69 19.52
C ASP A 787 3.60 -13.55 18.21
N SER A 788 3.94 -12.30 17.85
CA SER A 788 4.76 -11.96 16.69
C SER A 788 6.15 -12.57 16.77
N ILE A 789 6.85 -12.47 17.91
CA ILE A 789 8.23 -13.00 18.01
C ILE A 789 8.30 -14.53 18.03
N LEU A 790 7.21 -15.21 18.43
CA LEU A 790 7.16 -16.67 18.40
C LEU A 790 7.16 -17.23 16.98
N TYR A 791 6.96 -16.39 15.96
CA TYR A 791 7.24 -16.70 14.56
C TYR A 791 8.68 -17.19 14.37
N TYR A 792 9.67 -16.43 14.87
CA TYR A 792 11.10 -16.72 14.69
C TYR A 792 11.50 -18.00 15.44
N VAL A 793 10.96 -18.18 16.65
CA VAL A 793 11.16 -19.40 17.45
C VAL A 793 10.57 -20.62 16.73
N ASN A 794 9.44 -20.48 16.04
CA ASN A 794 8.83 -21.53 15.21
C ASN A 794 9.68 -21.86 13.96
N LYS A 795 10.53 -20.93 13.52
CA LYS A 795 11.49 -21.09 12.42
C LYS A 795 12.89 -21.51 12.90
N GLU A 796 12.99 -22.12 14.08
CA GLU A 796 14.27 -22.56 14.66
C GLU A 796 15.29 -21.41 14.79
N THR A 797 14.82 -20.24 15.21
CA THR A 797 15.66 -19.06 15.47
C THR A 797 15.32 -18.50 16.86
N PRO A 798 16.27 -18.47 17.81
CA PRO A 798 16.03 -17.96 19.15
C PRO A 798 15.80 -16.44 19.15
N VAL A 799 15.02 -15.95 20.10
CA VAL A 799 14.77 -14.52 20.29
C VAL A 799 15.30 -14.08 21.64
N MET A 800 16.19 -13.09 21.64
CA MET A 800 16.68 -12.47 22.86
C MET A 800 15.68 -11.39 23.30
N ALA A 801 15.31 -11.42 24.57
CA ALA A 801 14.46 -10.41 25.20
C ALA A 801 15.25 -9.68 26.27
N MET A 802 15.19 -8.35 26.26
CA MET A 802 15.85 -7.50 27.25
C MET A 802 14.81 -7.00 28.25
N LEU A 803 15.15 -7.06 29.54
CA LEU A 803 14.26 -6.65 30.63
C LEU A 803 14.68 -5.28 31.14
N SER A 804 13.72 -4.54 31.70
CA SER A 804 13.86 -3.21 32.31
C SER A 804 14.62 -3.21 33.65
N ASN A 805 15.32 -4.28 34.00
CA ASN A 805 16.30 -4.33 35.09
C ASN A 805 17.77 -4.53 34.62
N GLY A 806 18.01 -4.58 33.32
CA GLY A 806 19.31 -4.73 32.67
C GLY A 806 19.68 -6.18 32.40
N GLU A 807 18.79 -7.12 32.74
CA GLU A 807 18.97 -8.54 32.46
C GLU A 807 18.42 -8.90 31.08
N SER A 808 18.96 -9.96 30.48
CA SER A 808 18.45 -10.53 29.23
C SER A 808 18.09 -11.99 29.41
N VAL A 809 17.06 -12.43 28.69
CA VAL A 809 16.64 -13.83 28.63
C VAL A 809 16.54 -14.28 27.18
N LEU A 810 16.68 -15.58 26.93
CA LEU A 810 16.59 -16.14 25.59
C LEU A 810 15.35 -17.02 25.44
N ILE A 811 14.45 -16.65 24.54
CA ILE A 811 13.25 -17.42 24.21
C ILE A 811 13.63 -18.45 23.15
N ILE A 812 13.49 -19.73 23.49
CA ILE A 812 13.97 -20.86 22.69
C ILE A 812 12.87 -21.87 22.35
N GLY A 813 11.65 -21.64 22.81
CA GLY A 813 10.55 -22.55 22.55
C GLY A 813 9.21 -22.07 23.08
N PHE A 814 8.17 -22.78 22.71
CA PHE A 814 6.81 -22.55 23.17
C PHE A 814 5.94 -23.81 23.00
N ASN A 815 4.80 -23.82 23.69
CA ASN A 815 3.63 -24.64 23.43
C ASN A 815 2.37 -23.83 23.72
N GLU A 816 1.20 -24.44 23.61
CA GLU A 816 -0.09 -23.76 23.88
C GLU A 816 -0.18 -23.06 25.25
N GLN A 817 0.58 -23.51 26.24
CA GLN A 817 0.48 -23.03 27.63
C GLN A 817 1.71 -22.26 28.12
N ASN A 818 2.87 -22.44 27.49
CA ASN A 818 4.14 -21.96 28.03
C ASN A 818 5.10 -21.50 26.93
N THR A 819 5.94 -20.52 27.25
CA THR A 819 7.22 -20.30 26.57
C THR A 819 8.31 -21.14 27.24
N VAL A 820 9.44 -21.32 26.55
CA VAL A 820 10.66 -21.93 27.08
C VAL A 820 11.75 -20.87 27.04
N ILE A 821 12.27 -20.52 28.21
CA ILE A 821 13.16 -19.38 28.41
C ILE A 821 14.45 -19.86 29.07
N VAL A 822 15.61 -19.50 28.51
CA VAL A 822 16.91 -19.54 29.21
C VAL A 822 17.05 -18.24 30.00
N ASN A 823 17.29 -18.36 31.30
CA ASN A 823 17.53 -17.21 32.17
C ASN A 823 18.95 -17.30 32.75
N PRO A 824 19.91 -16.50 32.21
CA PRO A 824 21.28 -16.48 32.69
C PRO A 824 21.41 -16.21 34.19
N SER A 825 20.55 -15.36 34.76
CA SER A 825 20.59 -15.01 36.19
C SER A 825 20.23 -16.18 37.11
N THR A 826 19.44 -17.16 36.63
CA THR A 826 19.16 -18.39 37.39
C THR A 826 20.08 -19.55 37.01
N GLY A 827 20.85 -19.42 35.93
CA GLY A 827 21.76 -20.44 35.42
C GLY A 827 21.05 -21.63 34.80
N ASN A 828 19.79 -21.47 34.39
CA ASN A 828 18.98 -22.58 33.89
C ASN A 828 17.92 -22.11 32.89
N TRP A 829 17.33 -23.08 32.18
CA TRP A 829 16.14 -22.85 31.36
C TRP A 829 14.89 -23.38 32.08
N TYR A 830 13.74 -22.76 31.81
CA TYR A 830 12.47 -23.21 32.38
C TYR A 830 11.29 -22.92 31.44
N LYS A 831 10.18 -23.59 31.74
CA LYS A 831 8.88 -23.26 31.13
C LYS A 831 8.24 -22.12 31.92
N TYR A 832 7.82 -21.08 31.22
CA TYR A 832 7.14 -19.93 31.81
C TYR A 832 5.75 -19.80 31.19
N GLY A 833 4.72 -19.52 32.00
CA GLY A 833 3.34 -19.47 31.52
C GLY A 833 3.18 -18.48 30.36
N MET A 834 2.40 -18.83 29.33
CA MET A 834 2.26 -17.99 28.13
C MET A 834 1.76 -16.57 28.47
N ASN A 835 0.72 -16.50 29.30
CA ASN A 835 0.16 -15.21 29.75
C ASN A 835 1.13 -14.45 30.67
N ASP A 836 1.88 -15.18 31.52
CA ASP A 836 2.89 -14.56 32.39
C ASP A 836 4.07 -14.03 31.58
N SER A 837 4.46 -14.73 30.51
CA SER A 837 5.50 -14.29 29.56
C SER A 837 5.06 -13.03 28.83
N LYS A 838 3.82 -13.02 28.32
CA LYS A 838 3.25 -11.86 27.63
C LYS A 838 3.28 -10.64 28.55
N LYS A 839 2.76 -10.79 29.77
CA LYS A 839 2.77 -9.72 30.77
C LYS A 839 4.18 -9.28 31.14
N LEU A 840 5.11 -10.22 31.36
CA LEU A 840 6.50 -9.92 31.67
C LEU A 840 7.11 -9.04 30.59
N PHE A 841 7.01 -9.42 29.31
CA PHE A 841 7.65 -8.65 28.25
C PHE A 841 6.95 -7.32 27.97
N GLU A 842 5.61 -7.27 28.05
CA GLU A 842 4.85 -6.02 27.88
C GLU A 842 5.19 -4.99 28.98
N GLU A 843 5.29 -5.42 30.24
CA GLU A 843 5.70 -4.55 31.36
C GLU A 843 7.16 -4.06 31.22
N ASN A 844 7.96 -4.73 30.39
CA ASN A 844 9.36 -4.40 30.12
C ASN A 844 9.57 -3.76 28.74
N GLY A 845 8.50 -3.35 28.03
CA GLY A 845 8.61 -2.59 26.78
C GLY A 845 8.67 -3.41 25.47
N ASN A 846 8.53 -4.75 25.53
CA ASN A 846 8.61 -5.64 24.36
C ASN A 846 9.89 -5.47 23.54
N HIS A 847 10.99 -5.54 24.27
CA HIS A 847 12.35 -5.32 23.83
C HIS A 847 12.98 -6.62 23.29
N PHE A 848 12.95 -6.81 21.96
CA PHE A 848 13.31 -8.07 21.31
C PHE A 848 14.29 -7.91 20.14
N ILE A 849 15.22 -8.86 20.01
CA ILE A 849 16.14 -8.94 18.87
C ILE A 849 16.38 -10.39 18.44
N THR A 850 16.52 -10.60 17.13
CA THR A 850 16.81 -11.90 16.52
C THR A 850 17.56 -11.73 15.19
N TYR A 851 17.67 -12.78 14.39
CA TYR A 851 18.25 -12.74 13.05
C TYR A 851 17.51 -13.67 12.09
N LEU A 852 17.60 -13.41 10.79
CA LEU A 852 17.11 -14.30 9.74
C LEU A 852 18.30 -14.89 8.99
N ARG A 853 18.24 -16.17 8.66
CA ARG A 853 19.22 -16.80 7.77
C ARG A 853 18.91 -16.36 6.34
N GLU A 854 19.89 -15.85 5.61
CA GLU A 854 19.74 -15.64 4.17
C GLU A 854 19.88 -17.01 3.45
N GLU A 855 18.91 -17.35 2.60
CA GLU A 855 18.81 -18.64 1.85
C GLU A 855 19.43 -18.62 0.45
#